data_AF-A0A936GEB0-F1
#
_entry.id   AF-A0A936GEB0-F1
#
_cell.length_a   1.000
_cell.length_b   1.000
_cell.length_c   1.000
_cell.angle_alpha   90.00
_cell.angle_beta   90.00
_cell.angle_gamma   90.00
#
_symmetry.space_group_name_H-M   'P 1'
#
loop_
_entity.id
_entity.type
_entity.pdbx_description
1 polymer ?
#
loop_
_entity_poly.entity_id
_entity_poly.type
_entity_poly.pdbx_seq_one_letter_code
_entity_poly.pdbx_strand_id
1 'polypeptide(L)'
;MYGLLKLKNKLSASTGYPEEMLDENLDLEADLGIDSVQRAEIWFSLIKENGLDETIRPQKISTITQLATELAKIATGTSGEETVETAQTVITASSNAQPSSVKLDVWIERGRKKLAESTGYPEEMLDENLDLEADLGIDSVQRAEIWFSFIKEFGLDETARPQKIATLYQLASELAMLAGDTSTTTTTSTTQSVVSQTDTSNIVVNTSDLKIWIEKARKKLSVSTGYPEDMLGENLDLEADLGIDSVQRAEIWFSLIKENGLDETVRPQKIATITQLATELAKIATGENIQSNTASETVSVNVNADNSAPSAADLKIWIEKGRSKLASSTGYPEEMLDENLDLEADLGIDSVQRAEIWFSLIKENKLDESQKPQKIATLLQLATELYKLASGNNDSNSNQNVANTVTSAANPKQSPINELFYSGISSVSKEQIKAFDCKNVFAIVNSDKDIKSWETFFNKHEVANTIITVKSLLEADDSSIKEKLTSADTIYILCNDVLFKSTKKGIELGKQILEQSHTMFSIFRKMVPVLKVSGKRIICPISQDGAFGAGKDSFKLQGSFPAGFIRSLHYELTNCSFLIVDAGTVAWQEIIERTLKLSFSTIEIGIINNEWVYPTISTITKPKNNETAPLEKNDLVLVTGGARGIVFECVYRLAEKTKCKLLLTGRTEPAKGDELWLNADASEIDKLMHELEISLVKTKVMNLGDAKRHSGNCKSQWEVNHNLKRLAAAGVEVMYEKCDVVDPKALKSLIEKVQKTEKIRGIVHGAGVQKSKLFEELAPEAISRTIETKLNPLFVMLEVLDFSDIKLLSAFGSIAGLFGNMGQTDYALANDVLACAVSAIGQQYKNVLANTVEWTAWVGTGMATEAETKRFAEMGLNPVNVETGVNLYDQAIFNTNLPRLAAFNQGAEFASNRQLNNFTVASRPKEYLLTGENEVFFTQAEDIYVNQHLVQFTPVVPGTFVTEILMESLKDSDLSVTDVRFRRPLQVKNESLQVEIVRNEDSLLIVPKDRPNLEAKALVNLSFSGCNLKKIDKFEESKLPTLSDKIKKQLLEEGKKVGNAFYEKLDAHFSHVLKSGPIFRGAKAVLKDKNLFYGHIYLTDDAVKMFALQGKCKMNPIVADMAIQVAAAWGILDLHVMAIPYEFGEIHIYNPTTLRDAVVICEAIKQEKEEALLHITVRDWEGKAIIAMRNVTLKTIPNI
;
A
#
# COMPACT_ATOMS: atom_id res chain seq x y z
N MET A 1 -44.22 14.70 -46.89
CA MET A 1 -44.20 13.51 -47.77
C MET A 1 -42.84 13.34 -48.47
N TYR A 2 -42.49 14.09 -49.53
CA TYR A 2 -41.26 13.82 -50.31
C TYR A 2 -39.94 13.83 -49.50
N GLY A 3 -39.81 14.71 -48.50
CA GLY A 3 -38.65 14.71 -47.58
C GLY A 3 -38.65 13.57 -46.54
N LEU A 4 -39.82 12.99 -46.23
CA LEU A 4 -39.96 11.96 -45.18
C LEU A 4 -39.61 10.57 -45.72
N LEU A 5 -39.92 10.29 -47.00
CA LEU A 5 -39.45 9.08 -47.69
C LEU A 5 -37.92 9.08 -47.83
N LYS A 6 -37.30 10.24 -48.12
CA LYS A 6 -35.84 10.40 -48.07
C LYS A 6 -35.28 10.11 -46.67
N LEU A 7 -35.93 10.60 -45.61
CA LEU A 7 -35.52 10.35 -44.23
C LEU A 7 -35.56 8.86 -43.88
N LYS A 8 -36.66 8.15 -44.18
CA LYS A 8 -36.76 6.71 -43.91
C LYS A 8 -35.74 5.89 -44.70
N ASN A 9 -35.53 6.19 -45.99
CA ASN A 9 -34.44 5.59 -46.78
C ASN A 9 -33.06 5.77 -46.12
N LYS A 10 -32.79 6.94 -45.54
CA LYS A 10 -31.49 7.27 -44.94
C LYS A 10 -31.28 6.59 -43.58
N LEU A 11 -32.33 6.50 -42.77
CA LEU A 11 -32.35 5.71 -41.53
C LEU A 11 -32.22 4.20 -41.80
N SER A 12 -32.89 3.71 -42.85
CA SER A 12 -32.76 2.33 -43.34
C SER A 12 -31.31 2.01 -43.73
N ALA A 13 -30.64 2.95 -44.42
CA ALA A 13 -29.25 2.78 -44.83
C ALA A 13 -28.23 2.84 -43.68
N SER A 14 -28.52 3.55 -42.57
CA SER A 14 -27.61 3.62 -41.41
C SER A 14 -27.85 2.51 -40.37
N THR A 15 -29.08 2.03 -40.23
CA THR A 15 -29.46 1.00 -39.23
C THR A 15 -29.61 -0.42 -39.79
N GLY A 16 -29.81 -0.56 -41.10
CA GLY A 16 -30.08 -1.84 -41.75
C GLY A 16 -31.54 -2.32 -41.70
N TYR A 17 -32.44 -1.63 -40.99
CA TYR A 17 -33.87 -1.98 -40.98
C TYR A 17 -34.54 -1.66 -42.33
N PRO A 18 -35.44 -2.51 -42.86
CA PRO A 18 -36.20 -2.21 -44.08
C PRO A 18 -37.05 -0.96 -43.93
N GLU A 19 -37.18 -0.14 -44.99
CA GLU A 19 -37.97 1.11 -44.95
C GLU A 19 -39.43 0.88 -44.52
N GLU A 20 -39.99 -0.28 -44.85
CA GLU A 20 -41.35 -0.73 -44.50
C GLU A 20 -41.56 -0.93 -42.98
N MET A 21 -40.49 -1.10 -42.19
CA MET A 21 -40.55 -1.32 -40.74
C MET A 21 -40.29 -0.05 -39.91
N LEU A 22 -39.90 1.06 -40.55
CA LEU A 22 -39.63 2.33 -39.88
C LEU A 22 -40.93 3.14 -39.71
N ASP A 23 -41.68 2.89 -38.63
CA ASP A 23 -42.83 3.74 -38.25
C ASP A 23 -42.36 5.15 -37.82
N GLU A 24 -43.20 6.15 -38.05
CA GLU A 24 -42.86 7.56 -37.90
C GLU A 24 -42.82 8.01 -36.43
N ASN A 25 -43.31 7.17 -35.52
CA ASN A 25 -43.38 7.43 -34.07
C ASN A 25 -42.30 6.71 -33.25
N LEU A 26 -41.50 5.82 -33.85
CA LEU A 26 -40.43 5.10 -33.15
C LEU A 26 -39.39 6.07 -32.57
N ASP A 27 -38.88 5.73 -31.38
CA ASP A 27 -37.79 6.45 -30.76
C ASP A 27 -36.44 6.03 -31.36
N LEU A 28 -35.69 7.02 -31.80
CA LEU A 28 -34.41 6.86 -32.48
C LEU A 28 -33.38 6.17 -31.58
N GLU A 29 -33.42 6.39 -30.26
CA GLU A 29 -32.42 5.89 -29.31
C GLU A 29 -32.90 4.65 -28.57
N ALA A 30 -34.17 4.62 -28.13
CA ALA A 30 -34.72 3.49 -27.38
C ALA A 30 -35.19 2.32 -28.25
N ASP A 31 -35.85 2.58 -29.39
CA ASP A 31 -36.40 1.51 -30.26
C ASP A 31 -35.44 1.13 -31.41
N LEU A 32 -34.68 2.11 -31.93
CA LEU A 32 -33.81 1.93 -33.10
C LEU A 32 -32.31 1.89 -32.78
N GLY A 33 -31.92 2.13 -31.52
CA GLY A 33 -30.52 2.03 -31.05
C GLY A 33 -29.55 3.09 -31.61
N ILE A 34 -30.08 4.18 -32.19
CA ILE A 34 -29.29 5.25 -32.82
C ILE A 34 -28.84 6.24 -31.74
N ASP A 35 -27.55 6.20 -31.41
CA ASP A 35 -26.94 7.04 -30.38
C ASP A 35 -26.96 8.56 -30.71
N SER A 36 -26.48 9.38 -29.77
CA SER A 36 -26.43 10.84 -29.91
C SER A 36 -25.47 11.35 -30.99
N VAL A 37 -24.47 10.56 -31.40
CA VAL A 37 -23.54 10.89 -32.49
C VAL A 37 -24.16 10.56 -33.84
N GLN A 38 -24.70 9.35 -34.00
CA GLN A 38 -25.34 8.90 -35.24
C GLN A 38 -26.57 9.76 -35.60
N ARG A 39 -27.40 10.15 -34.60
CA ARG A 39 -28.50 11.10 -34.82
C ARG A 39 -28.01 12.46 -35.33
N ALA A 40 -26.87 12.95 -34.82
CA ALA A 40 -26.27 14.19 -35.28
C ALA A 40 -25.72 14.07 -36.72
N GLU A 41 -25.06 12.97 -37.07
CA GLU A 41 -24.58 12.72 -38.44
C GLU A 41 -25.73 12.68 -39.45
N ILE A 42 -26.81 11.96 -39.13
CA ILE A 42 -28.03 11.89 -39.97
C ILE A 42 -28.63 13.29 -40.15
N TRP A 43 -28.73 14.08 -39.07
CA TRP A 43 -29.24 15.46 -39.11
C TRP A 43 -28.40 16.37 -39.99
N PHE A 44 -27.09 16.47 -39.77
CA PHE A 44 -26.21 17.34 -40.57
C PHE A 44 -26.17 16.89 -42.03
N SER A 45 -26.19 15.59 -42.29
CA SER A 45 -26.26 15.03 -43.65
C SER A 45 -27.59 15.36 -44.35
N LEU A 46 -28.70 15.49 -43.62
CA LEU A 46 -29.99 15.93 -44.17
C LEU A 46 -30.06 17.44 -44.40
N ILE A 47 -29.51 18.26 -43.49
CA ILE A 47 -29.42 19.72 -43.67
C ILE A 47 -28.60 20.04 -44.93
N LYS A 48 -27.42 19.43 -45.05
CA LYS A 48 -26.51 19.58 -46.20
C LYS A 48 -27.16 19.19 -47.52
N GLU A 49 -27.87 18.06 -47.58
CA GLU A 49 -28.55 17.59 -48.80
C GLU A 49 -29.78 18.41 -49.23
N ASN A 50 -30.43 19.11 -48.29
CA ASN A 50 -31.54 20.00 -48.62
C ASN A 50 -31.11 21.45 -48.83
N GLY A 51 -29.80 21.74 -48.80
CA GLY A 51 -29.26 23.10 -48.97
C GLY A 51 -29.60 24.05 -47.83
N LEU A 52 -29.85 23.50 -46.63
CA LEU A 52 -30.13 24.26 -45.42
C LEU A 52 -28.81 24.63 -44.71
N ASP A 53 -28.86 25.61 -43.81
CA ASP A 53 -27.68 26.14 -43.13
C ASP A 53 -27.04 25.08 -42.19
N GLU A 54 -25.81 24.66 -42.52
CA GLU A 54 -25.05 23.63 -41.79
C GLU A 54 -24.70 24.02 -40.34
N THR A 55 -24.90 25.28 -39.94
CA THR A 55 -24.75 25.70 -38.53
C THR A 55 -25.92 25.30 -37.63
N ILE A 56 -27.08 24.95 -38.20
CA ILE A 56 -28.30 24.66 -37.44
C ILE A 56 -28.20 23.26 -36.81
N ARG A 57 -28.00 23.23 -35.49
CA ARG A 57 -27.83 21.99 -34.72
C ARG A 57 -29.19 21.31 -34.41
N PRO A 58 -29.22 19.97 -34.26
CA PRO A 58 -30.44 19.28 -33.84
C PRO A 58 -30.80 19.70 -32.41
N GLN A 59 -32.07 20.02 -32.19
CA GLN A 59 -32.62 20.09 -30.83
C GLN A 59 -32.92 18.66 -30.32
N LYS A 60 -33.40 18.53 -29.07
CA LYS A 60 -33.82 17.22 -28.54
C LYS A 60 -34.98 16.66 -29.38
N ILE A 61 -34.63 15.75 -30.27
CA ILE A 61 -35.51 15.07 -31.21
C ILE A 61 -35.37 13.58 -30.91
N SER A 62 -36.42 12.98 -30.38
CA SER A 62 -36.44 11.57 -30.00
C SER A 62 -37.08 10.70 -31.08
N THR A 63 -38.08 11.20 -31.83
CA THR A 63 -38.78 10.42 -32.88
C THR A 63 -38.57 10.93 -34.31
N ILE A 64 -38.80 10.04 -35.28
CA ILE A 64 -38.70 10.34 -36.73
C ILE A 64 -39.63 11.50 -37.14
N THR A 65 -40.86 11.56 -36.61
CA THR A 65 -41.81 12.64 -36.86
C THR A 65 -41.30 14.00 -36.37
N GLN A 66 -40.67 14.06 -35.20
CA GLN A 66 -40.07 15.29 -34.67
C GLN A 66 -38.92 15.78 -35.58
N LEU A 67 -38.06 14.87 -36.05
CA LEU A 67 -36.95 15.18 -36.95
C LEU A 67 -37.44 15.79 -38.27
N ALA A 68 -38.47 15.19 -38.87
CA ALA A 68 -39.10 15.71 -40.10
C ALA A 68 -39.80 17.06 -39.88
N THR A 69 -40.35 17.30 -38.69
CA THR A 69 -41.08 18.53 -38.35
C THR A 69 -40.14 19.71 -38.14
N GLU A 70 -39.02 19.54 -37.43
CA GLU A 70 -38.05 20.63 -37.25
C GLU A 70 -37.33 21.00 -38.55
N LEU A 71 -36.93 20.01 -39.36
CA LEU A 71 -36.37 20.28 -40.70
C LEU A 71 -37.34 21.07 -41.59
N ALA A 72 -38.65 20.82 -41.47
CA ALA A 72 -39.67 21.59 -42.19
C ALA A 72 -39.81 23.04 -41.66
N LYS A 73 -39.81 23.25 -40.33
CA LYS A 73 -39.82 24.60 -39.74
C LYS A 73 -38.61 25.42 -40.19
N ILE A 74 -37.41 24.83 -40.06
CA ILE A 74 -36.13 25.43 -40.45
C ILE A 74 -36.17 25.87 -41.92
N ALA A 75 -36.68 25.02 -42.82
CA ALA A 75 -36.80 25.34 -44.25
C ALA A 75 -37.82 26.45 -44.57
N THR A 76 -38.71 26.83 -43.64
CA THR A 76 -39.71 27.89 -43.82
C THR A 76 -39.35 29.25 -43.22
N GLY A 77 -38.33 29.32 -42.35
CA GLY A 77 -37.64 30.58 -42.03
C GLY A 77 -38.38 31.61 -41.18
N THR A 78 -39.35 31.21 -40.35
CA THR A 78 -40.08 32.12 -39.44
C THR A 78 -39.70 31.92 -37.97
N SER A 79 -39.22 32.99 -37.34
CA SER A 79 -39.02 33.10 -35.89
C SER A 79 -39.49 34.47 -35.40
N GLY A 80 -40.42 34.51 -34.46
CA GLY A 80 -40.98 35.75 -33.91
C GLY A 80 -41.47 35.56 -32.47
N GLU A 81 -41.47 36.65 -31.70
CA GLU A 81 -41.94 36.69 -30.32
C GLU A 81 -43.47 36.77 -30.26
N GLU A 82 -44.08 36.29 -29.18
CA GLU A 82 -45.34 36.87 -28.70
C GLU A 82 -45.45 36.79 -27.17
N THR A 83 -45.98 37.85 -26.57
CA THR A 83 -46.26 38.05 -25.14
C THR A 83 -47.76 38.21 -24.93
N VAL A 84 -48.29 38.03 -23.70
CA VAL A 84 -49.37 38.86 -23.05
C VAL A 84 -50.24 38.10 -22.00
N GLU A 85 -50.34 38.74 -20.82
CA GLU A 85 -51.41 38.82 -19.80
C GLU A 85 -52.24 37.61 -19.25
N THR A 86 -52.08 37.44 -17.94
CA THR A 86 -53.07 37.28 -16.86
C THR A 86 -54.59 37.14 -17.15
N ALA A 87 -55.22 36.14 -16.49
CA ALA A 87 -56.53 36.30 -15.82
C ALA A 87 -56.70 35.31 -14.64
N GLN A 88 -57.36 35.76 -13.56
CA GLN A 88 -57.93 34.94 -12.48
C GLN A 88 -59.46 34.76 -12.75
N THR A 89 -60.31 33.97 -12.08
CA THR A 89 -60.32 33.25 -10.78
C THR A 89 -61.52 32.26 -10.72
N VAL A 90 -61.71 31.55 -9.59
CA VAL A 90 -63.04 31.13 -9.00
C VAL A 90 -63.78 29.97 -9.71
N ILE A 91 -64.27 28.89 -9.08
CA ILE A 91 -64.23 28.30 -7.70
C ILE A 91 -64.70 26.81 -7.83
N THR A 92 -64.72 25.86 -6.87
CA THR A 92 -64.87 25.87 -5.39
C THR A 92 -63.67 25.21 -4.66
N ALA A 93 -63.89 24.33 -3.66
CA ALA A 93 -62.88 23.80 -2.73
C ALA A 93 -63.37 22.54 -1.94
N SER A 94 -62.46 21.96 -1.13
CA SER A 94 -62.64 20.91 -0.09
C SER A 94 -62.80 19.45 -0.58
N SER A 95 -62.16 18.42 0.00
CA SER A 95 -61.70 18.22 1.40
C SER A 95 -60.56 17.17 1.58
N ASN A 96 -60.09 16.99 2.81
CA ASN A 96 -58.93 16.20 3.28
C ASN A 96 -58.77 14.74 2.78
N ALA A 97 -57.51 14.35 2.52
CA ALA A 97 -56.92 13.07 2.93
C ALA A 97 -55.36 13.14 2.93
N GLN A 98 -54.70 12.54 3.93
CA GLN A 98 -53.26 12.20 3.88
C GLN A 98 -53.09 10.69 3.60
N PRO A 99 -52.11 10.28 2.79
CA PRO A 99 -51.53 8.95 2.84
C PRO A 99 -50.50 8.81 3.99
N SER A 100 -50.19 7.58 4.38
CA SER A 100 -49.33 7.22 5.52
C SER A 100 -47.88 6.95 5.14
N SER A 101 -46.97 7.08 6.12
CA SER A 101 -45.56 6.66 6.03
C SER A 101 -45.39 5.15 5.82
N VAL A 102 -44.28 4.77 5.20
CA VAL A 102 -43.81 3.40 4.98
C VAL A 102 -42.85 3.00 6.11
N LYS A 103 -42.51 1.71 6.22
CA LYS A 103 -41.54 1.17 7.18
C LYS A 103 -40.26 0.67 6.50
N LEU A 104 -39.16 0.64 7.26
CA LEU A 104 -37.85 0.16 6.82
C LEU A 104 -37.89 -1.24 6.18
N ASP A 105 -38.68 -2.16 6.74
CA ASP A 105 -38.87 -3.53 6.22
C ASP A 105 -39.25 -3.55 4.73
N VAL A 106 -40.05 -2.57 4.29
CA VAL A 106 -40.47 -2.40 2.88
C VAL A 106 -39.34 -1.85 2.02
N TRP A 107 -38.46 -1.03 2.58
CA TRP A 107 -37.26 -0.55 1.91
C TRP A 107 -36.19 -1.65 1.81
N ILE A 108 -36.12 -2.58 2.77
CA ILE A 108 -35.29 -3.80 2.67
C ILE A 108 -35.82 -4.70 1.54
N GLU A 109 -37.13 -4.94 1.46
CA GLU A 109 -37.72 -5.77 0.40
C GLU A 109 -37.61 -5.12 -0.99
N ARG A 110 -37.75 -3.79 -1.11
CA ARG A 110 -37.44 -3.04 -2.33
C ARG A 110 -35.94 -3.14 -2.68
N GLY A 111 -35.07 -2.95 -1.68
CA GLY A 111 -33.62 -3.17 -1.71
C GLY A 111 -33.26 -4.48 -2.39
N ARG A 112 -33.77 -5.56 -1.81
CA ARG A 112 -33.67 -6.95 -2.22
C ARG A 112 -34.14 -7.16 -3.66
N LYS A 113 -35.31 -6.61 -4.02
CA LYS A 113 -35.86 -6.67 -5.38
C LYS A 113 -34.99 -5.98 -6.43
N LYS A 114 -34.47 -4.78 -6.19
CA LYS A 114 -33.65 -4.11 -7.20
C LYS A 114 -32.25 -4.70 -7.32
N LEU A 115 -31.67 -5.21 -6.22
CA LEU A 115 -30.47 -6.04 -6.33
C LEU A 115 -30.76 -7.28 -7.19
N ALA A 116 -31.88 -7.97 -6.98
CA ALA A 116 -32.28 -9.12 -7.78
C ALA A 116 -32.49 -8.81 -9.28
N GLU A 117 -32.98 -7.61 -9.61
CA GLU A 117 -33.12 -7.14 -11.00
C GLU A 117 -31.78 -6.79 -11.65
N SER A 118 -30.85 -6.17 -10.92
CA SER A 118 -29.57 -5.65 -11.43
C SER A 118 -28.44 -6.70 -11.43
N THR A 119 -28.20 -7.36 -10.30
CA THR A 119 -27.24 -8.47 -10.14
C THR A 119 -27.77 -9.77 -10.73
N GLY A 120 -29.09 -9.88 -10.93
CA GLY A 120 -29.73 -11.10 -11.41
C GLY A 120 -29.95 -12.19 -10.36
N TYR A 121 -29.57 -12.06 -9.09
CA TYR A 121 -29.86 -13.08 -8.07
C TYR A 121 -31.35 -13.13 -7.67
N PRO A 122 -31.87 -14.16 -6.97
CA PRO A 122 -33.20 -14.12 -6.38
C PRO A 122 -33.27 -13.18 -5.18
N GLU A 123 -34.41 -12.51 -5.04
CA GLU A 123 -34.81 -11.77 -3.84
C GLU A 123 -34.59 -12.62 -2.57
N GLU A 124 -35.12 -13.84 -2.57
CA GLU A 124 -35.07 -14.81 -1.48
C GLU A 124 -33.70 -15.44 -1.17
N MET A 125 -32.62 -14.99 -1.83
CA MET A 125 -31.22 -15.39 -1.53
C MET A 125 -30.36 -14.21 -1.06
N LEU A 126 -30.92 -13.00 -1.00
CA LEU A 126 -30.25 -11.76 -0.61
C LEU A 126 -30.59 -11.40 0.84
N ASP A 127 -29.75 -11.87 1.76
CA ASP A 127 -29.83 -11.49 3.18
C ASP A 127 -29.47 -10.02 3.39
N GLU A 128 -30.05 -9.40 4.42
CA GLU A 128 -29.85 -7.99 4.73
C GLU A 128 -28.43 -7.67 5.24
N ASN A 129 -27.71 -8.64 5.81
CA ASN A 129 -26.36 -8.47 6.35
C ASN A 129 -25.24 -8.90 5.39
N LEU A 130 -25.59 -9.33 4.17
CA LEU A 130 -24.66 -9.90 3.19
C LEU A 130 -23.84 -8.80 2.49
N ASP A 131 -22.54 -9.05 2.28
CA ASP A 131 -21.61 -8.02 1.80
C ASP A 131 -21.70 -7.81 0.27
N LEU A 132 -21.98 -6.58 -0.15
CA LEU A 132 -22.16 -6.22 -1.55
C LEU A 132 -20.88 -6.42 -2.39
N GLU A 133 -19.71 -6.26 -1.79
CA GLU A 133 -18.41 -6.30 -2.49
C GLU A 133 -17.71 -7.66 -2.31
N ALA A 134 -17.61 -8.15 -1.07
CA ALA A 134 -16.95 -9.42 -0.78
C ALA A 134 -17.81 -10.62 -1.20
N ASP A 135 -19.09 -10.66 -0.81
CA ASP A 135 -19.96 -11.80 -1.09
C ASP A 135 -20.58 -11.68 -2.49
N LEU A 136 -21.18 -10.54 -2.85
CA LEU A 136 -21.85 -10.34 -4.15
C LEU A 136 -20.89 -9.92 -5.28
N GLY A 137 -19.79 -9.23 -5.01
CA GLY A 137 -18.84 -8.81 -6.06
C GLY A 137 -19.27 -7.56 -6.83
N ILE A 138 -20.21 -6.79 -6.28
CA ILE A 138 -20.70 -5.53 -6.83
C ILE A 138 -19.65 -4.46 -6.55
N ASP A 139 -19.03 -3.93 -7.59
CA ASP A 139 -18.00 -2.89 -7.47
C ASP A 139 -18.60 -1.53 -7.05
N SER A 140 -17.75 -0.49 -6.94
CA SER A 140 -18.18 0.87 -6.58
C SER A 140 -19.05 1.56 -7.64
N VAL A 141 -18.91 1.19 -8.92
CA VAL A 141 -19.71 1.74 -10.03
C VAL A 141 -21.08 1.09 -10.04
N GLN A 142 -21.14 -0.24 -9.99
CA GLN A 142 -22.40 -1.00 -9.96
C GLN A 142 -23.24 -0.66 -8.72
N ARG A 143 -22.62 -0.47 -7.55
CA ARG A 143 -23.33 0.03 -6.34
C ARG A 143 -23.94 1.42 -6.58
N ALA A 144 -23.26 2.31 -7.30
CA ALA A 144 -23.79 3.63 -7.65
C ALA A 144 -24.92 3.54 -8.70
N GLU A 145 -24.82 2.69 -9.71
CA GLU A 145 -25.89 2.46 -10.70
C GLU A 145 -27.17 1.93 -10.05
N ILE A 146 -27.05 0.95 -9.15
CA ILE A 146 -28.15 0.40 -8.35
C ILE A 146 -28.80 1.52 -7.51
N TRP A 147 -27.99 2.32 -6.82
CA TRP A 147 -28.43 3.44 -6.00
C TRP A 147 -29.19 4.51 -6.81
N PHE A 148 -28.65 4.96 -7.94
CA PHE A 148 -29.35 5.92 -8.79
C PHE A 148 -30.60 5.33 -9.44
N SER A 149 -30.64 4.02 -9.72
CA SER A 149 -31.86 3.35 -10.15
C SER A 149 -32.93 3.31 -9.05
N PHE A 150 -32.57 3.19 -7.77
CA PHE A 150 -33.52 3.31 -6.66
C PHE A 150 -34.11 4.71 -6.59
N ILE A 151 -33.26 5.72 -6.58
CA ILE A 151 -33.66 7.12 -6.49
C ILE A 151 -34.65 7.47 -7.61
N LYS A 152 -34.33 7.08 -8.84
CA LYS A 152 -35.18 7.32 -10.02
C LYS A 152 -36.49 6.52 -10.02
N GLU A 153 -36.51 5.28 -9.52
CA GLU A 153 -37.73 4.47 -9.46
C GLU A 153 -38.71 4.94 -8.39
N PHE A 154 -38.21 5.38 -7.23
CA PHE A 154 -39.05 5.82 -6.12
C PHE A 154 -39.29 7.33 -6.05
N GLY A 155 -38.75 8.11 -7.00
CA GLY A 155 -38.92 9.56 -7.07
C GLY A 155 -38.26 10.30 -5.92
N LEU A 156 -37.11 9.79 -5.44
CA LEU A 156 -36.30 10.39 -4.40
C LEU A 156 -35.41 11.51 -4.99
N ASP A 157 -34.63 12.18 -4.14
CA ASP A 157 -33.72 13.25 -4.55
C ASP A 157 -32.63 12.74 -5.51
N GLU A 158 -32.71 13.14 -6.79
CA GLU A 158 -31.74 12.80 -7.85
C GLU A 158 -30.30 13.27 -7.57
N THR A 159 -30.08 14.10 -6.55
CA THR A 159 -28.74 14.54 -6.12
C THR A 159 -28.10 13.69 -5.02
N ALA A 160 -28.85 12.81 -4.37
CA ALA A 160 -28.34 12.01 -3.25
C ALA A 160 -27.32 10.94 -3.67
N ARG A 161 -26.28 10.72 -2.86
CA ARG A 161 -25.18 9.77 -3.12
C ARG A 161 -24.99 8.77 -1.97
N PRO A 162 -24.55 7.54 -2.24
CA PRO A 162 -24.45 6.46 -1.25
C PRO A 162 -23.26 6.66 -0.30
N GLN A 163 -23.41 6.40 1.00
CA GLN A 163 -22.29 6.52 1.96
C GLN A 163 -21.83 5.15 2.50
N LYS A 164 -20.74 4.62 1.93
CA LYS A 164 -20.10 3.36 2.37
C LYS A 164 -21.06 2.18 2.56
N ILE A 165 -21.89 1.94 1.56
CA ILE A 165 -22.82 0.81 1.54
C ILE A 165 -22.05 -0.50 1.34
N ALA A 166 -21.87 -1.23 2.45
CA ALA A 166 -21.30 -2.57 2.49
C ALA A 166 -22.37 -3.65 2.49
N THR A 167 -23.57 -3.41 3.03
CA THR A 167 -24.66 -4.42 3.07
C THR A 167 -26.01 -3.91 2.55
N LEU A 168 -26.91 -4.84 2.24
CA LEU A 168 -28.28 -4.57 1.82
C LEU A 168 -29.11 -3.82 2.88
N TYR A 169 -28.89 -4.09 4.18
CA TYR A 169 -29.52 -3.36 5.28
C TYR A 169 -29.11 -1.88 5.28
N GLN A 170 -27.82 -1.60 5.03
CA GLN A 170 -27.33 -0.22 4.95
C GLN A 170 -27.94 0.51 3.75
N LEU A 171 -28.00 -0.13 2.57
CA LEU A 171 -28.67 0.39 1.37
C LEU A 171 -30.12 0.78 1.66
N ALA A 172 -30.88 -0.14 2.27
CA ALA A 172 -32.28 0.08 2.61
C ALA A 172 -32.47 1.17 3.68
N SER A 173 -31.58 1.24 4.67
CA SER A 173 -31.62 2.26 5.72
C SER A 173 -31.37 3.67 5.18
N GLU A 174 -30.38 3.87 4.31
CA GLU A 174 -30.10 5.18 3.71
C GLU A 174 -31.25 5.63 2.78
N LEU A 175 -31.79 4.71 1.96
CA LEU A 175 -32.93 5.01 1.09
C LEU A 175 -34.21 5.32 1.88
N ALA A 176 -34.47 4.64 3.01
CA ALA A 176 -35.59 4.95 3.90
C ALA A 176 -35.46 6.32 4.56
N MET A 177 -34.23 6.76 4.90
CA MET A 177 -33.98 8.11 5.41
C MET A 177 -34.17 9.17 4.31
N LEU A 178 -33.70 8.91 3.09
CA LEU A 178 -33.88 9.80 1.92
C LEU A 178 -35.35 9.95 1.50
N ALA A 179 -36.17 8.92 1.69
CA ALA A 179 -37.62 8.97 1.47
C ALA A 179 -38.39 9.79 2.52
N GLY A 180 -37.75 10.17 3.63
CA GLY A 180 -38.42 10.82 4.77
C GLY A 180 -39.37 9.88 5.55
N ASP A 181 -39.28 8.55 5.33
CA ASP A 181 -40.12 7.52 5.95
C ASP A 181 -39.72 7.22 7.42
N THR A 182 -39.42 8.25 8.20
CA THR A 182 -39.05 8.12 9.61
C THR A 182 -40.29 7.85 10.47
N SER A 183 -40.63 6.58 10.66
CA SER A 183 -41.69 6.12 11.57
C SER A 183 -41.20 5.02 12.52
N THR A 184 -40.26 5.39 13.38
CA THR A 184 -39.81 4.59 14.54
C THR A 184 -40.88 4.59 15.64
N THR A 185 -41.99 3.90 15.40
CA THR A 185 -43.09 3.76 16.37
C THR A 185 -42.80 2.60 17.33
N THR A 186 -42.16 2.87 18.46
CA THR A 186 -42.13 1.93 19.58
C THR A 186 -43.55 1.72 20.11
N THR A 187 -44.09 0.52 19.97
CA THR A 187 -45.49 0.22 20.36
C THR A 187 -45.59 -0.05 21.86
N THR A 188 -45.66 0.99 22.68
CA THR A 188 -46.01 0.87 24.11
C THR A 188 -47.53 0.95 24.31
N SER A 189 -48.10 -0.10 24.87
CA SER A 189 -49.55 -0.19 25.13
C SER A 189 -49.95 0.44 26.46
N THR A 190 -51.02 1.24 26.39
CA THR A 190 -52.01 1.57 27.45
C THR A 190 -51.68 2.52 28.61
N THR A 191 -52.60 3.49 28.71
CA THR A 191 -53.10 4.22 29.90
C THR A 191 -52.28 5.34 30.53
N GLN A 192 -52.87 6.54 30.40
CA GLN A 192 -52.53 7.78 31.08
C GLN A 192 -52.77 7.71 32.60
N SER A 193 -52.07 8.55 33.35
CA SER A 193 -52.66 9.34 34.44
C SER A 193 -51.85 10.61 34.68
N VAL A 194 -52.49 11.63 35.25
CA VAL A 194 -51.97 13.01 35.38
C VAL A 194 -51.79 13.33 36.87
N VAL A 195 -50.74 14.09 37.24
CA VAL A 195 -50.79 15.28 38.14
C VAL A 195 -49.38 15.81 38.47
N SER A 196 -49.33 17.14 38.55
CA SER A 196 -48.24 18.09 38.71
C SER A 196 -47.36 18.04 39.98
N GLN A 197 -46.27 18.83 39.90
CA GLN A 197 -45.65 19.69 40.94
C GLN A 197 -44.50 19.16 41.83
N THR A 198 -43.35 19.87 41.72
CA THR A 198 -42.43 20.41 42.77
C THR A 198 -42.31 19.66 44.11
N ASP A 199 -41.12 19.34 44.63
CA ASP A 199 -40.02 20.29 44.95
C ASP A 199 -38.63 19.64 45.13
N THR A 200 -37.59 20.45 45.40
CA THR A 200 -36.17 20.05 45.53
C THR A 200 -35.76 19.44 46.89
N SER A 201 -34.91 18.39 46.90
CA SER A 201 -33.78 18.23 47.86
C SER A 201 -32.89 17.00 47.56
N ASN A 202 -31.62 17.04 47.98
CA ASN A 202 -30.59 16.04 47.66
C ASN A 202 -30.72 14.74 48.47
N ILE A 203 -30.30 13.61 47.89
CA ILE A 203 -30.10 12.33 48.58
C ILE A 203 -28.73 11.74 48.16
N VAL A 204 -28.03 11.09 49.11
CA VAL A 204 -26.76 10.37 48.87
C VAL A 204 -27.02 8.86 48.93
N VAL A 205 -26.44 8.09 47.99
CA VAL A 205 -26.65 6.62 47.86
C VAL A 205 -25.35 5.85 48.12
N ASN A 206 -25.45 4.53 48.37
CA ASN A 206 -24.49 3.78 49.20
C ASN A 206 -23.97 2.49 48.53
N THR A 207 -22.85 1.97 49.04
CA THR A 207 -22.06 0.83 48.52
C THR A 207 -22.78 -0.52 48.41
N SER A 208 -24.04 -0.63 48.83
CA SER A 208 -24.84 -1.86 48.74
C SER A 208 -25.20 -2.24 47.30
N ASP A 209 -25.46 -1.23 46.46
CA ASP A 209 -26.25 -1.44 45.24
C ASP A 209 -25.38 -1.98 44.10
N LEU A 210 -24.08 -1.66 44.11
CA LEU A 210 -23.11 -2.10 43.10
C LEU A 210 -23.00 -3.63 43.03
N LYS A 211 -23.05 -4.33 44.17
CA LYS A 211 -22.96 -5.81 44.19
C LYS A 211 -24.15 -6.48 43.51
N ILE A 212 -25.34 -5.91 43.66
CA ILE A 212 -26.56 -6.40 43.01
C ILE A 212 -26.43 -6.29 41.49
N TRP A 213 -25.81 -5.22 40.99
CA TRP A 213 -25.51 -5.06 39.57
C TRP A 213 -24.41 -5.99 39.05
N ILE A 214 -23.37 -6.28 39.85
CA ILE A 214 -22.33 -7.27 39.52
C ILE A 214 -22.93 -8.68 39.39
N GLU A 215 -23.78 -9.11 40.32
CA GLU A 215 -24.44 -10.42 40.24
C GLU A 215 -25.36 -10.54 39.01
N LYS A 216 -26.15 -9.49 38.72
CA LYS A 216 -26.97 -9.42 37.49
C LYS A 216 -26.13 -9.50 36.22
N ALA A 217 -25.02 -8.77 36.16
CA ALA A 217 -24.13 -8.77 35.01
C ALA A 217 -23.46 -10.14 34.80
N ARG A 218 -22.90 -10.76 35.85
CA ARG A 218 -22.32 -12.12 35.79
C ARG A 218 -23.33 -13.15 35.29
N LYS A 219 -24.57 -13.10 35.80
CA LYS A 219 -25.64 -14.00 35.40
C LYS A 219 -26.03 -13.84 33.92
N LYS A 220 -26.11 -12.60 33.43
CA LYS A 220 -26.41 -12.34 32.01
C LYS A 220 -25.28 -12.76 31.09
N LEU A 221 -24.03 -12.49 31.47
CA LEU A 221 -22.84 -12.93 30.76
C LEU A 221 -22.75 -14.46 30.66
N SER A 222 -23.05 -15.17 31.75
CA SER A 222 -23.13 -16.64 31.79
C SER A 222 -24.11 -17.20 30.74
N VAL A 223 -25.33 -16.66 30.68
CA VAL A 223 -26.33 -17.07 29.69
C VAL A 223 -25.94 -16.71 28.25
N SER A 224 -25.23 -15.59 28.05
CA SER A 224 -24.83 -15.10 26.72
C SER A 224 -23.59 -15.78 26.15
N THR A 225 -22.70 -16.30 27.00
CA THR A 225 -21.39 -16.87 26.60
C THR A 225 -21.26 -18.37 26.87
N GLY A 226 -22.10 -18.94 27.73
CA GLY A 226 -22.03 -20.33 28.19
C GLY A 226 -21.03 -20.58 29.33
N TYR A 227 -20.29 -19.56 29.81
CA TYR A 227 -19.38 -19.71 30.95
C TYR A 227 -20.14 -19.83 32.28
N PRO A 228 -19.79 -20.78 33.17
CA PRO A 228 -20.37 -20.87 34.51
C PRO A 228 -20.24 -19.57 35.33
N GLU A 229 -21.30 -19.19 36.05
CA GLU A 229 -21.34 -17.93 36.83
C GLU A 229 -20.18 -17.80 37.84
N ASP A 230 -19.67 -18.92 38.37
CA ASP A 230 -18.55 -18.98 39.32
C ASP A 230 -17.18 -18.71 38.68
N MET A 231 -17.01 -18.96 37.38
CA MET A 231 -15.76 -18.63 36.65
C MET A 231 -15.69 -17.17 36.18
N LEU A 232 -16.82 -16.46 36.12
CA LEU A 232 -16.89 -15.06 35.68
C LEU A 232 -16.43 -14.07 36.78
N GLY A 233 -15.13 -13.87 36.91
CA GLY A 233 -14.52 -12.92 37.85
C GLY A 233 -14.86 -11.45 37.55
N GLU A 234 -15.08 -10.65 38.59
CA GLU A 234 -15.62 -9.28 38.49
C GLU A 234 -14.75 -8.30 37.67
N ASN A 235 -13.43 -8.54 37.66
CA ASN A 235 -12.44 -7.73 36.92
C ASN A 235 -11.96 -8.37 35.60
N LEU A 236 -12.59 -9.45 35.11
CA LEU A 236 -12.27 -10.00 33.78
C LEU A 236 -12.58 -8.97 32.69
N ASP A 237 -11.73 -8.94 31.66
CA ASP A 237 -11.96 -8.13 30.46
C ASP A 237 -12.94 -8.85 29.51
N LEU A 238 -14.02 -8.16 29.18
CA LEU A 238 -15.10 -8.68 28.34
C LEU A 238 -14.59 -9.02 26.93
N GLU A 239 -13.63 -8.27 26.39
CA GLU A 239 -13.12 -8.42 25.03
C GLU A 239 -11.87 -9.31 25.00
N ALA A 240 -10.93 -9.11 25.93
CA ALA A 240 -9.65 -9.83 25.94
C ALA A 240 -9.70 -11.20 26.65
N ASP A 241 -10.45 -11.35 27.74
CA ASP A 241 -10.54 -12.63 28.48
C ASP A 241 -11.76 -13.48 28.05
N LEU A 242 -12.88 -12.83 27.70
CA LEU A 242 -14.15 -13.50 27.35
C LEU A 242 -14.49 -13.50 25.85
N GLY A 243 -13.74 -12.77 25.02
CA GLY A 243 -13.91 -12.75 23.56
C GLY A 243 -15.17 -12.02 23.06
N ILE A 244 -15.80 -11.19 23.88
CA ILE A 244 -17.06 -10.50 23.60
C ILE A 244 -16.76 -9.21 22.83
N ASP A 245 -17.15 -9.18 21.55
CA ASP A 245 -16.92 -8.04 20.66
C ASP A 245 -17.76 -6.78 21.03
N SER A 246 -17.61 -5.71 20.25
CA SER A 246 -18.35 -4.45 20.47
C SER A 246 -19.86 -4.54 20.25
N VAL A 247 -20.34 -5.49 19.45
CA VAL A 247 -21.77 -5.72 19.18
C VAL A 247 -22.39 -6.50 20.34
N GLN A 248 -21.79 -7.63 20.70
CA GLN A 248 -22.27 -8.48 21.81
C GLN A 248 -22.24 -7.75 23.16
N ARG A 249 -21.23 -6.89 23.41
CA ARG A 249 -21.23 -5.99 24.59
C ARG A 249 -22.42 -5.02 24.58
N ALA A 250 -22.82 -4.51 23.41
CA ALA A 250 -23.99 -3.64 23.29
C ALA A 250 -25.30 -4.42 23.51
N GLU A 251 -25.42 -5.65 23.00
CA GLU A 251 -26.60 -6.51 23.25
C GLU A 251 -26.77 -6.82 24.75
N ILE A 252 -25.68 -7.21 25.43
CA ILE A 252 -25.69 -7.48 26.88
C ILE A 252 -26.04 -6.21 27.67
N TRP A 253 -25.50 -5.06 27.26
CA TRP A 253 -25.84 -3.75 27.84
C TRP A 253 -27.33 -3.41 27.71
N PHE A 254 -27.87 -3.40 26.48
CA PHE A 254 -29.27 -3.05 26.25
C PHE A 254 -30.22 -4.06 26.89
N SER A 255 -29.86 -5.35 26.90
CA SER A 255 -30.67 -6.34 27.61
C SER A 255 -30.63 -6.18 29.12
N LEU A 256 -29.52 -5.76 29.74
CA LEU A 256 -29.45 -5.48 31.18
C LEU A 256 -30.22 -4.21 31.55
N ILE A 257 -30.17 -3.16 30.72
CA ILE A 257 -31.00 -1.95 30.88
C ILE A 257 -32.48 -2.34 30.86
N LYS A 258 -32.90 -3.08 29.83
CA LYS A 258 -34.29 -3.48 29.59
C LYS A 258 -34.84 -4.43 30.65
N GLU A 259 -34.08 -5.44 31.06
CA GLU A 259 -34.48 -6.40 32.11
C GLU A 259 -34.64 -5.76 33.50
N ASN A 260 -34.10 -4.55 33.70
CA ASN A 260 -34.15 -3.85 34.98
C ASN A 260 -34.92 -2.54 34.95
N GLY A 261 -35.57 -2.20 33.83
CA GLY A 261 -36.37 -0.97 33.69
C GLY A 261 -35.56 0.33 33.74
N LEU A 262 -34.30 0.30 33.30
CA LEU A 262 -33.46 1.48 33.15
C LEU A 262 -33.77 2.22 31.82
N ASP A 263 -33.22 3.41 31.66
CA ASP A 263 -33.40 4.26 30.47
C ASP A 263 -32.78 3.62 29.20
N GLU A 264 -33.64 3.11 28.31
CA GLU A 264 -33.26 2.50 27.02
C GLU A 264 -32.55 3.47 26.05
N THR A 265 -32.52 4.78 26.32
CA THR A 265 -31.79 5.76 25.48
C THR A 265 -30.29 5.82 25.75
N VAL A 266 -29.82 5.32 26.90
CA VAL A 266 -28.41 5.42 27.30
C VAL A 266 -27.56 4.37 26.57
N ARG A 267 -26.67 4.84 25.69
CA ARG A 267 -25.71 3.99 24.96
C ARG A 267 -24.49 3.65 25.83
N PRO A 268 -23.87 2.46 25.64
CA PRO A 268 -22.69 2.08 26.41
C PRO A 268 -21.50 2.98 26.03
N GLN A 269 -20.79 3.49 27.03
CA GLN A 269 -19.43 4.01 26.85
C GLN A 269 -18.42 2.83 26.82
N LYS A 270 -17.11 3.11 26.77
CA LYS A 270 -16.08 2.05 26.75
C LYS A 270 -16.08 1.25 28.06
N ILE A 271 -16.80 0.13 28.06
CA ILE A 271 -16.90 -0.82 29.17
C ILE A 271 -16.01 -2.02 28.85
N ALA A 272 -14.93 -2.16 29.61
CA ALA A 272 -13.96 -3.25 29.49
C ALA A 272 -14.25 -4.40 30.47
N THR A 273 -14.76 -4.14 31.68
CA THR A 273 -14.93 -5.20 32.71
C THR A 273 -16.34 -5.32 33.29
N ILE A 274 -16.64 -6.45 33.96
CA ILE A 274 -17.93 -6.68 34.63
C ILE A 274 -18.19 -5.63 35.73
N THR A 275 -17.18 -5.25 36.50
CA THR A 275 -17.31 -4.15 37.49
C THR A 275 -17.60 -2.80 36.83
N GLN A 276 -17.03 -2.49 35.66
CA GLN A 276 -17.38 -1.26 34.93
C GLN A 276 -18.82 -1.31 34.39
N LEU A 277 -19.23 -2.44 33.81
CA LEU A 277 -20.60 -2.69 33.35
C LEU A 277 -21.62 -2.45 34.48
N ALA A 278 -21.36 -3.04 35.65
CA ALA A 278 -22.19 -2.86 36.84
C ALA A 278 -22.14 -1.43 37.40
N THR A 279 -21.02 -0.71 37.25
CA THR A 279 -20.87 0.69 37.71
C THR A 279 -21.68 1.65 36.85
N GLU A 280 -21.62 1.53 35.52
CA GLU A 280 -22.42 2.41 34.64
C GLU A 280 -23.92 2.09 34.74
N LEU A 281 -24.30 0.81 34.85
CA LEU A 281 -25.70 0.43 35.13
C LEU A 281 -26.18 0.96 36.49
N ALA A 282 -25.32 0.95 37.52
CA ALA A 282 -25.64 1.56 38.81
C ALA A 282 -25.82 3.08 38.72
N LYS A 283 -24.94 3.79 37.98
CA LYS A 283 -25.10 5.25 37.74
C LYS A 283 -26.42 5.57 37.05
N ILE A 284 -26.82 4.81 36.03
CA ILE A 284 -28.09 5.00 35.33
C ILE A 284 -29.27 4.73 36.28
N ALA A 285 -29.15 3.73 37.17
CA ALA A 285 -30.15 3.46 38.20
C ALA A 285 -30.25 4.56 39.29
N THR A 286 -29.20 5.35 39.52
CA THR A 286 -29.17 6.43 40.54
C THR A 286 -29.31 7.85 39.99
N GLY A 287 -29.02 8.09 38.71
CA GLY A 287 -29.32 9.34 38.01
C GLY A 287 -28.25 10.46 38.02
N GLU A 288 -26.97 10.18 38.31
CA GLU A 288 -25.89 11.19 38.31
C GLU A 288 -24.79 10.93 37.25
N ASN A 289 -24.18 12.01 36.74
CA ASN A 289 -23.18 11.98 35.66
C ASN A 289 -22.06 13.03 35.89
N ILE A 290 -20.84 12.78 35.39
CA ILE A 290 -19.60 13.48 35.77
C ILE A 290 -18.94 14.14 34.52
N GLN A 291 -18.55 15.42 34.58
CA GLN A 291 -18.37 16.33 33.40
C GLN A 291 -16.93 16.73 32.99
N SER A 292 -16.73 17.13 31.71
CA SER A 292 -15.96 18.33 31.25
C SER A 292 -16.15 18.66 29.72
N ASN A 293 -15.80 19.88 29.24
CA ASN A 293 -16.35 20.63 28.06
C ASN A 293 -15.27 21.52 27.30
N THR A 294 -15.38 22.18 26.10
CA THR A 294 -16.27 22.22 24.87
C THR A 294 -15.74 23.19 23.74
N ALA A 295 -15.88 22.81 22.44
CA ALA A 295 -16.34 23.58 21.22
C ALA A 295 -15.60 24.78 20.48
N SER A 296 -15.92 24.94 19.16
CA SER A 296 -16.04 26.18 18.30
C SER A 296 -14.82 26.88 17.57
N GLU A 297 -14.88 27.62 16.42
CA GLU A 297 -15.77 27.78 15.20
C GLU A 297 -15.18 28.78 14.12
N THR A 298 -15.67 28.74 12.84
CA THR A 298 -15.88 29.77 11.73
C THR A 298 -14.75 30.72 11.13
N VAL A 299 -14.75 31.32 9.89
CA VAL A 299 -15.24 31.05 8.46
C VAL A 299 -14.99 32.26 7.46
N SER A 300 -14.88 32.08 6.11
CA SER A 300 -15.07 33.07 4.93
C SER A 300 -13.99 34.15 4.50
N VAL A 301 -13.90 34.87 3.31
CA VAL A 301 -14.25 34.79 1.83
C VAL A 301 -13.76 36.03 0.93
N ASN A 302 -13.57 35.91 -0.43
CA ASN A 302 -13.53 36.92 -1.57
C ASN A 302 -12.38 37.97 -1.80
N VAL A 303 -12.02 38.53 -3.01
CA VAL A 303 -12.17 38.20 -4.48
C VAL A 303 -11.27 39.08 -5.45
N ASN A 304 -11.05 38.64 -6.73
CA ASN A 304 -10.56 39.36 -7.97
C ASN A 304 -9.04 39.60 -8.29
N ALA A 305 -8.71 39.78 -9.60
CA ALA A 305 -7.36 39.65 -10.22
C ALA A 305 -7.13 40.43 -11.56
N ASP A 306 -5.91 40.44 -12.13
CA ASP A 306 -5.60 40.74 -13.57
C ASP A 306 -4.18 40.31 -14.03
N ASN A 307 -4.06 39.98 -15.33
CA ASN A 307 -3.19 38.99 -15.97
C ASN A 307 -1.65 39.16 -15.93
N SER A 308 -0.98 38.01 -15.81
CA SER A 308 0.45 37.78 -16.06
C SER A 308 0.70 36.28 -16.36
N ALA A 309 1.95 35.77 -16.35
CA ALA A 309 2.11 34.32 -16.13
C ALA A 309 1.61 34.04 -14.70
N PRO A 310 0.49 33.31 -14.55
CA PRO A 310 -0.65 33.82 -13.77
C PRO A 310 -0.25 34.18 -12.35
N SER A 311 -0.57 35.40 -11.96
CA SER A 311 -0.32 35.89 -10.62
C SER A 311 -1.04 35.01 -9.60
N ALA A 312 -0.61 35.05 -8.34
CA ALA A 312 -1.31 34.36 -7.26
C ALA A 312 -2.74 34.89 -7.01
N ALA A 313 -3.17 35.95 -7.72
CA ALA A 313 -4.57 36.36 -7.82
C ALA A 313 -5.26 35.82 -9.10
N ASP A 314 -4.55 35.77 -10.24
CA ASP A 314 -5.12 35.37 -11.55
C ASP A 314 -5.47 33.88 -11.56
N LEU A 315 -4.55 33.06 -11.04
CA LEU A 315 -4.80 31.65 -10.77
C LEU A 315 -5.93 31.48 -9.75
N LYS A 316 -6.03 32.38 -8.77
CA LYS A 316 -7.00 32.29 -7.67
C LYS A 316 -8.45 32.25 -8.16
N ILE A 317 -8.81 33.00 -9.20
CA ILE A 317 -10.16 32.94 -9.79
C ILE A 317 -10.44 31.55 -10.40
N TRP A 318 -9.45 30.93 -11.04
CA TRP A 318 -9.60 29.60 -11.64
C TRP A 318 -9.54 28.47 -10.60
N ILE A 319 -8.77 28.67 -9.53
CA ILE A 319 -8.74 27.82 -8.35
C ILE A 319 -10.08 27.90 -7.62
N GLU A 320 -10.61 29.08 -7.31
CA GLU A 320 -11.92 29.26 -6.66
C GLU A 320 -13.06 28.67 -7.51
N LYS A 321 -13.05 28.85 -8.84
CA LYS A 321 -13.99 28.18 -9.76
C LYS A 321 -13.84 26.66 -9.76
N GLY A 322 -12.62 26.14 -9.86
CA GLY A 322 -12.35 24.71 -9.81
C GLY A 322 -12.77 24.09 -8.48
N ARG A 323 -12.52 24.80 -7.39
CA ARG A 323 -12.85 24.42 -5.99
C ARG A 323 -14.36 24.40 -5.76
N SER A 324 -15.08 25.41 -6.21
CA SER A 324 -16.55 25.45 -6.17
C SER A 324 -17.19 24.39 -7.06
N LYS A 325 -16.61 24.14 -8.25
CA LYS A 325 -17.07 23.07 -9.14
C LYS A 325 -16.79 21.67 -8.56
N LEU A 326 -15.68 21.47 -7.86
CA LEU A 326 -15.43 20.26 -7.09
C LEU A 326 -16.41 20.11 -5.94
N ALA A 327 -16.57 21.13 -5.09
CA ALA A 327 -17.48 21.10 -3.94
C ALA A 327 -18.90 20.70 -4.36
N SER A 328 -19.42 21.33 -5.41
CA SER A 328 -20.76 21.04 -5.96
C SER A 328 -20.89 19.71 -6.71
N SER A 329 -19.79 19.05 -7.10
CA SER A 329 -19.82 17.72 -7.76
C SER A 329 -19.42 16.55 -6.86
N THR A 330 -18.75 16.81 -5.73
CA THR A 330 -18.23 15.80 -4.78
C THR A 330 -18.91 15.86 -3.41
N GLY A 331 -19.48 17.00 -3.02
CA GLY A 331 -20.09 17.22 -1.70
C GLY A 331 -19.14 17.70 -0.62
N TYR A 332 -17.83 17.81 -0.87
CA TYR A 332 -16.88 18.39 0.08
C TYR A 332 -17.13 19.90 0.27
N PRO A 333 -17.02 20.46 1.49
CA PRO A 333 -17.05 21.90 1.69
C PRO A 333 -15.91 22.59 0.93
N GLU A 334 -16.16 23.75 0.32
CA GLU A 334 -15.12 24.53 -0.38
C GLU A 334 -13.90 24.84 0.53
N GLU A 335 -14.12 24.95 1.84
CA GLU A 335 -13.08 25.22 2.84
C GLU A 335 -12.10 24.04 3.05
N MET A 336 -12.44 22.82 2.61
CA MET A 336 -11.60 21.61 2.75
C MET A 336 -10.79 21.26 1.50
N LEU A 337 -11.05 21.91 0.36
CA LEU A 337 -10.47 21.57 -0.95
C LEU A 337 -9.24 22.46 -1.25
N ASP A 338 -8.04 22.05 -0.85
CA ASP A 338 -6.81 22.81 -1.18
C ASP A 338 -6.46 22.76 -2.69
N GLU A 339 -5.71 23.76 -3.16
CA GLU A 339 -5.26 23.85 -4.55
C GLU A 339 -4.18 22.81 -4.92
N ASN A 340 -3.35 22.37 -3.98
CA ASN A 340 -2.28 21.39 -4.22
C ASN A 340 -2.73 19.94 -4.02
N LEU A 341 -3.98 19.73 -3.60
CA LEU A 341 -4.57 18.46 -3.19
C LEU A 341 -4.80 17.56 -4.41
N ASP A 342 -4.48 16.26 -4.30
CA ASP A 342 -4.55 15.32 -5.42
C ASP A 342 -6.00 14.84 -5.62
N LEU A 343 -6.53 15.16 -6.79
CA LEU A 343 -7.91 14.89 -7.17
C LEU A 343 -8.24 13.39 -7.07
N GLU A 344 -7.29 12.52 -7.42
CA GLU A 344 -7.48 11.07 -7.49
C GLU A 344 -7.10 10.38 -6.17
N ALA A 345 -5.98 10.76 -5.56
CA ALA A 345 -5.48 10.11 -4.34
C ALA A 345 -6.15 10.59 -3.05
N ASP A 346 -6.48 11.88 -2.94
CA ASP A 346 -6.98 12.49 -1.70
C ASP A 346 -8.52 12.66 -1.71
N LEU A 347 -9.15 12.81 -2.89
CA LEU A 347 -10.61 12.98 -3.05
C LEU A 347 -11.32 11.82 -3.77
N GLY A 348 -10.58 10.84 -4.31
CA GLY A 348 -11.15 9.70 -5.04
C GLY A 348 -11.76 10.03 -6.42
N ILE A 349 -11.43 11.20 -7.00
CA ILE A 349 -11.96 11.66 -8.29
C ILE A 349 -11.19 10.98 -9.42
N ASP A 350 -11.84 10.02 -10.07
CA ASP A 350 -11.25 9.21 -11.14
C ASP A 350 -10.95 10.01 -12.44
N SER A 351 -10.43 9.33 -13.46
CA SER A 351 -10.08 9.96 -14.76
C SER A 351 -11.28 10.46 -15.58
N VAL A 352 -12.48 9.92 -15.36
CA VAL A 352 -13.72 10.34 -16.03
C VAL A 352 -14.28 11.58 -15.33
N GLN A 353 -14.42 11.56 -14.00
CA GLN A 353 -14.91 12.70 -13.23
C GLN A 353 -13.99 13.93 -13.39
N ARG A 354 -12.66 13.75 -13.43
CA ARG A 354 -11.72 14.84 -13.78
C ARG A 354 -11.95 15.40 -15.19
N ALA A 355 -12.32 14.58 -16.15
CA ALA A 355 -12.64 15.03 -17.50
C ALA A 355 -13.99 15.78 -17.56
N GLU A 356 -15.01 15.33 -16.82
CA GLU A 356 -16.28 16.06 -16.69
C GLU A 356 -16.08 17.44 -16.05
N ILE A 357 -15.32 17.52 -14.95
CA ILE A 357 -14.96 18.78 -14.29
C ILE A 357 -14.21 19.71 -15.26
N TRP A 358 -13.24 19.19 -16.01
CA TRP A 358 -12.51 19.93 -17.05
C TRP A 358 -13.44 20.50 -18.13
N PHE A 359 -14.26 19.66 -18.78
CA PHE A 359 -15.15 20.10 -19.86
C PHE A 359 -16.26 21.04 -19.34
N SER A 360 -16.77 20.83 -18.12
CA SER A 360 -17.72 21.75 -17.50
C SER A 360 -17.10 23.13 -17.25
N LEU A 361 -15.86 23.19 -16.75
CA LEU A 361 -15.16 24.45 -16.51
C LEU A 361 -14.76 25.18 -17.81
N ILE A 362 -14.33 24.44 -18.85
CA ILE A 362 -14.13 25.00 -20.20
C ILE A 362 -15.43 25.66 -20.70
N LYS A 363 -16.54 24.93 -20.62
CA LYS A 363 -17.84 25.36 -21.16
C LYS A 363 -18.46 26.52 -20.40
N GLU A 364 -18.44 26.47 -19.07
CA GLU A 364 -18.94 27.54 -18.18
C GLU A 364 -18.17 28.86 -18.37
N ASN A 365 -16.87 28.77 -18.72
CA ASN A 365 -16.01 29.93 -18.95
C ASN A 365 -15.76 30.26 -20.43
N LYS A 366 -16.45 29.57 -21.35
CA LYS A 366 -16.41 29.81 -22.82
C LYS A 366 -15.01 29.67 -23.44
N LEU A 367 -14.26 28.67 -23.03
CA LEU A 367 -12.94 28.32 -23.57
C LEU A 367 -13.04 27.38 -24.79
N ASP A 368 -11.90 27.05 -25.41
CA ASP A 368 -11.81 26.15 -26.57
C ASP A 368 -12.22 24.70 -26.22
N GLU A 369 -13.46 24.35 -26.55
CA GLU A 369 -14.05 23.00 -26.34
C GLU A 369 -13.31 21.87 -27.11
N SER A 370 -12.38 22.18 -28.03
CA SER A 370 -11.60 21.14 -28.73
C SER A 370 -10.45 20.55 -27.88
N GLN A 371 -10.09 21.20 -26.76
CA GLN A 371 -8.93 20.85 -25.95
C GLN A 371 -9.25 19.75 -24.93
N LYS A 372 -8.61 18.59 -25.11
CA LYS A 372 -8.74 17.45 -24.20
C LYS A 372 -7.96 17.70 -22.89
N PRO A 373 -8.45 17.19 -21.75
CA PRO A 373 -7.70 17.26 -20.50
C PRO A 373 -6.38 16.52 -20.65
N GLN A 374 -5.28 17.17 -20.27
CA GLN A 374 -4.01 16.48 -20.01
C GLN A 374 -4.08 15.77 -18.65
N LYS A 375 -3.00 15.12 -18.18
CA LYS A 375 -3.01 14.42 -16.90
C LYS A 375 -2.98 15.40 -15.71
N ILE A 376 -4.16 15.94 -15.39
CA ILE A 376 -4.42 16.87 -14.29
C ILE A 376 -4.51 16.05 -12.99
N ALA A 377 -3.50 16.19 -12.13
CA ALA A 377 -3.46 15.55 -10.82
C ALA A 377 -4.03 16.45 -9.72
N THR A 378 -3.84 17.77 -9.79
CA THR A 378 -4.26 18.71 -8.72
C THR A 378 -5.14 19.85 -9.24
N LEU A 379 -5.84 20.49 -8.31
CA LEU A 379 -6.75 21.61 -8.59
C LEU A 379 -5.99 22.88 -9.08
N LEU A 380 -4.74 23.06 -8.66
CA LEU A 380 -3.81 24.06 -9.17
C LEU A 380 -3.40 23.79 -10.63
N GLN A 381 -3.21 22.52 -11.02
CA GLN A 381 -2.94 22.15 -12.42
C GLN A 381 -4.18 22.38 -13.29
N LEU A 382 -5.36 21.98 -12.80
CA LEU A 382 -6.67 22.26 -13.43
C LEU A 382 -6.81 23.76 -13.74
N ALA A 383 -6.60 24.60 -12.72
CA ALA A 383 -6.67 26.06 -12.84
C ALA A 383 -5.59 26.64 -13.77
N THR A 384 -4.38 26.07 -13.78
CA THR A 384 -3.27 26.54 -14.63
C THR A 384 -3.52 26.30 -16.11
N GLU A 385 -3.98 25.10 -16.49
CA GLU A 385 -4.28 24.80 -17.90
C GLU A 385 -5.53 25.54 -18.39
N LEU A 386 -6.57 25.67 -17.55
CA LEU A 386 -7.73 26.53 -17.87
C LEU A 386 -7.32 28.00 -18.04
N TYR A 387 -6.40 28.52 -17.21
CA TYR A 387 -5.88 29.88 -17.35
C TYR A 387 -5.10 30.08 -18.68
N LYS A 388 -4.29 29.11 -19.11
CA LYS A 388 -3.59 29.19 -20.42
C LYS A 388 -4.59 29.28 -21.58
N LEU A 389 -5.62 28.45 -21.55
CA LEU A 389 -6.69 28.47 -22.55
C LEU A 389 -7.48 29.80 -22.54
N ALA A 390 -7.69 30.39 -21.36
CA ALA A 390 -8.34 31.69 -21.20
C ALA A 390 -7.48 32.89 -21.63
N SER A 391 -6.15 32.79 -21.50
CA SER A 391 -5.20 33.86 -21.87
C SER A 391 -4.69 33.76 -23.32
N GLY A 392 -5.03 32.69 -24.04
CA GLY A 392 -4.83 32.57 -25.50
C GLY A 392 -3.41 32.19 -25.96
N ASN A 393 -2.48 31.92 -25.05
CA ASN A 393 -1.08 31.59 -25.37
C ASN A 393 -0.89 30.10 -25.75
N ASN A 394 -1.41 29.70 -26.91
CA ASN A 394 -1.27 28.35 -27.48
C ASN A 394 -0.03 28.21 -28.38
N ASP A 395 1.16 28.35 -27.81
CA ASP A 395 2.42 28.29 -28.57
C ASP A 395 2.75 26.84 -29.02
N SER A 396 2.66 26.58 -30.33
CA SER A 396 2.59 25.20 -30.84
C SER A 396 3.19 25.02 -32.25
N ASN A 397 4.41 25.52 -32.50
CA ASN A 397 5.31 24.92 -33.51
C ASN A 397 6.77 25.43 -33.44
N SER A 398 7.70 24.58 -32.98
CA SER A 398 9.13 24.69 -33.34
C SER A 398 9.82 23.32 -33.26
N ASN A 399 9.56 22.48 -34.26
CA ASN A 399 10.23 21.18 -34.42
C ASN A 399 10.73 21.02 -35.87
N GLN A 400 11.88 20.34 -36.02
CA GLN A 400 12.68 20.12 -37.24
C GLN A 400 13.74 21.18 -37.62
N ASN A 401 14.84 20.66 -38.21
CA ASN A 401 15.89 21.35 -38.97
C ASN A 401 17.01 22.14 -38.26
N VAL A 402 17.64 21.57 -37.22
CA VAL A 402 19.13 21.52 -37.17
C VAL A 402 19.59 20.15 -36.67
N ALA A 403 19.92 19.23 -37.57
CA ALA A 403 20.54 17.95 -37.24
C ALA A 403 21.50 17.49 -38.34
N ASN A 404 22.73 18.02 -38.34
CA ASN A 404 23.90 17.41 -39.00
C ASN A 404 25.20 18.18 -38.71
N THR A 405 25.89 17.84 -37.62
CA THR A 405 27.34 17.49 -37.57
C THR A 405 27.83 17.29 -36.13
N VAL A 406 28.56 16.18 -35.87
CA VAL A 406 29.67 16.05 -34.89
C VAL A 406 29.36 16.39 -33.40
N THR A 407 29.38 15.49 -32.40
CA THR A 407 29.87 14.08 -32.32
C THR A 407 29.28 13.33 -31.12
N SER A 408 29.01 12.03 -31.30
CA SER A 408 29.04 10.94 -30.29
C SER A 408 28.77 11.24 -28.80
N ALA A 409 27.49 11.15 -28.39
CA ALA A 409 27.04 10.65 -27.08
C ALA A 409 25.66 9.96 -27.27
N ALA A 410 25.24 9.11 -26.33
CA ALA A 410 24.01 8.30 -26.49
C ALA A 410 22.71 9.11 -26.27
N ASN A 411 21.63 8.73 -26.94
CA ASN A 411 20.34 9.42 -26.95
C ASN A 411 19.21 8.47 -26.48
N PRO A 412 18.29 8.86 -25.57
CA PRO A 412 17.37 7.92 -24.93
C PRO A 412 15.99 7.82 -25.60
N LYS A 413 15.48 6.60 -25.74
CA LYS A 413 14.03 6.26 -25.82
C LYS A 413 13.82 4.74 -25.80
N GLN A 414 13.64 4.16 -24.63
CA GLN A 414 13.22 2.77 -24.45
C GLN A 414 12.19 2.70 -23.33
N SER A 415 11.15 1.88 -23.52
CA SER A 415 10.32 1.41 -22.41
C SER A 415 11.21 0.69 -21.38
N PRO A 416 10.90 0.78 -20.07
CA PRO A 416 11.77 0.20 -19.04
C PRO A 416 11.93 -1.31 -19.30
N ILE A 417 13.16 -1.74 -19.60
CA ILE A 417 13.41 -3.09 -20.14
C ILE A 417 13.42 -4.10 -19.01
N ASN A 418 12.48 -5.06 -19.07
CA ASN A 418 12.58 -6.29 -18.31
C ASN A 418 13.70 -7.14 -18.93
N GLU A 419 14.77 -7.37 -18.16
CA GLU A 419 15.96 -8.11 -18.59
C GLU A 419 16.12 -9.42 -17.82
N LEU A 420 17.00 -10.27 -18.35
CA LEU A 420 17.40 -11.51 -17.71
C LEU A 420 18.78 -11.33 -17.06
N PHE A 421 18.80 -11.37 -15.74
CA PHE A 421 20.01 -11.35 -14.92
C PHE A 421 20.36 -12.76 -14.46
N TYR A 422 21.57 -12.95 -13.95
CA TYR A 422 21.98 -14.17 -13.26
C TYR A 422 22.40 -13.88 -11.82
N SER A 423 22.21 -14.87 -10.94
CA SER A 423 22.78 -14.85 -9.58
C SER A 423 24.20 -15.44 -9.60
N GLY A 424 25.12 -14.70 -9.00
CA GLY A 424 26.52 -15.07 -8.81
C GLY A 424 26.99 -14.67 -7.40
N ILE A 425 28.30 -14.50 -7.25
CA ILE A 425 28.95 -14.21 -5.97
C ILE A 425 30.06 -13.17 -6.15
N SER A 426 30.32 -12.39 -5.10
CA SER A 426 31.47 -11.49 -4.97
C SER A 426 32.12 -11.63 -3.59
N SER A 427 33.42 -11.38 -3.48
CA SER A 427 34.14 -11.39 -2.20
C SER A 427 33.70 -10.23 -1.31
N VAL A 428 33.52 -10.46 -0.01
CA VAL A 428 33.19 -9.40 0.96
C VAL A 428 34.41 -8.52 1.18
N SER A 429 34.25 -7.21 0.99
CA SER A 429 35.31 -6.21 1.21
C SER A 429 35.60 -5.98 2.70
N LYS A 430 36.73 -5.35 3.02
CA LYS A 430 37.10 -5.09 4.42
C LYS A 430 36.17 -4.06 5.08
N GLU A 431 35.60 -3.19 4.27
CA GLU A 431 34.73 -2.08 4.64
C GLU A 431 33.33 -2.59 5.04
N GLN A 432 32.90 -3.72 4.46
CA GLN A 432 31.68 -4.44 4.82
C GLN A 432 31.81 -5.26 6.12
N ILE A 433 33.03 -5.44 6.66
CA ILE A 433 33.30 -6.22 7.88
C ILE A 433 33.64 -5.27 9.03
N LYS A 434 32.85 -5.31 10.10
CA LYS A 434 33.03 -4.49 11.30
C LYS A 434 33.37 -5.39 12.50
N ALA A 435 34.17 -4.88 13.44
CA ALA A 435 34.43 -5.58 14.70
C ALA A 435 33.17 -5.62 15.57
N PHE A 436 32.94 -6.73 16.27
CA PHE A 436 31.81 -6.93 17.18
C PHE A 436 32.29 -7.66 18.45
N ASP A 437 31.68 -7.36 19.59
CA ASP A 437 32.04 -7.90 20.90
C ASP A 437 30.80 -8.59 21.51
N CYS A 438 30.61 -9.87 21.19
CA CYS A 438 29.42 -10.64 21.58
C CYS A 438 29.57 -11.18 23.02
N LYS A 439 28.74 -10.70 23.95
CA LYS A 439 28.86 -11.00 25.39
C LYS A 439 27.87 -12.04 25.86
N ASN A 440 26.61 -11.92 25.44
CA ASN A 440 25.52 -12.79 25.83
C ASN A 440 24.91 -13.48 24.59
N VAL A 441 24.96 -14.80 24.56
CA VAL A 441 24.41 -15.65 23.48
C VAL A 441 23.16 -16.39 23.95
N PHE A 442 22.12 -16.40 23.11
CA PHE A 442 21.01 -17.35 23.19
C PHE A 442 21.10 -18.32 22.01
N ALA A 443 21.38 -19.60 22.25
CA ALA A 443 21.57 -20.60 21.21
C ALA A 443 20.47 -21.67 21.22
N ILE A 444 19.87 -21.94 20.07
CA ILE A 444 18.78 -22.91 19.90
C ILE A 444 19.34 -24.14 19.18
N VAL A 445 19.31 -25.31 19.81
CA VAL A 445 19.96 -26.54 19.34
C VAL A 445 18.99 -27.71 19.17
N ASN A 446 19.40 -28.78 18.49
CA ASN A 446 18.54 -29.94 18.25
C ASN A 446 18.37 -30.86 19.48
N SER A 447 19.42 -31.12 20.27
CA SER A 447 19.35 -32.06 21.40
C SER A 447 20.15 -31.64 22.64
N ASP A 448 19.84 -32.27 23.77
CA ASP A 448 20.55 -32.06 25.06
C ASP A 448 22.03 -32.43 25.02
N LYS A 449 22.44 -33.25 24.05
CA LYS A 449 23.85 -33.58 23.78
C LYS A 449 24.58 -32.36 23.21
N ASP A 450 23.90 -31.58 22.38
CA ASP A 450 24.48 -30.45 21.66
C ASP A 450 24.61 -29.24 22.59
N ILE A 451 23.71 -29.09 23.58
CA ILE A 451 23.82 -28.12 24.68
C ILE A 451 25.23 -28.16 25.28
N LYS A 452 25.68 -29.32 25.79
CA LYS A 452 26.99 -29.44 26.44
C LYS A 452 28.18 -29.16 25.52
N SER A 453 28.03 -29.44 24.23
CA SER A 453 29.03 -29.14 23.21
C SER A 453 29.17 -27.62 23.01
N TRP A 454 28.04 -26.93 22.89
CA TRP A 454 28.01 -25.48 22.68
C TRP A 454 28.29 -24.69 23.97
N GLU A 455 27.86 -25.16 25.15
CA GLU A 455 28.27 -24.60 26.46
C GLU A 455 29.80 -24.62 26.57
N THR A 456 30.42 -25.78 26.31
CA THR A 456 31.89 -25.92 26.33
C THR A 456 32.56 -24.98 25.32
N PHE A 457 31.95 -24.79 24.14
CA PHE A 457 32.46 -23.89 23.11
C PHE A 457 32.36 -22.40 23.50
N PHE A 458 31.20 -21.92 24.00
CA PHE A 458 31.03 -20.51 24.36
C PHE A 458 31.80 -20.15 25.64
N ASN A 459 31.83 -21.05 26.64
CA ASN A 459 32.62 -20.86 27.86
C ASN A 459 34.13 -20.78 27.56
N LYS A 460 34.64 -21.55 26.58
CA LYS A 460 36.04 -21.45 26.10
C LYS A 460 36.37 -20.07 25.50
N HIS A 461 35.37 -19.36 24.98
CA HIS A 461 35.52 -18.03 24.38
C HIS A 461 35.11 -16.89 25.33
N GLU A 462 34.90 -17.18 26.61
CA GLU A 462 34.50 -16.22 27.66
C GLU A 462 33.13 -15.52 27.40
N VAL A 463 32.27 -16.15 26.57
CA VAL A 463 30.94 -15.65 26.20
C VAL A 463 29.87 -16.25 27.11
N ALA A 464 29.10 -15.40 27.80
CA ALA A 464 27.95 -15.84 28.59
C ALA A 464 26.88 -16.42 27.66
N ASN A 465 26.31 -17.56 28.02
CA ASN A 465 25.45 -18.33 27.12
C ASN A 465 24.23 -18.93 27.83
N THR A 466 23.09 -18.86 27.16
CA THR A 466 21.87 -19.62 27.45
C THR A 466 21.60 -20.51 26.25
N ILE A 467 21.54 -21.82 26.46
CA ILE A 467 21.38 -22.79 25.36
C ILE A 467 20.14 -23.65 25.64
N ILE A 468 19.28 -23.79 24.63
CA ILE A 468 17.97 -24.44 24.76
C ILE A 468 17.73 -25.37 23.57
N THR A 469 17.10 -26.52 23.80
CA THR A 469 16.65 -27.35 22.67
C THR A 469 15.43 -26.72 21.99
N VAL A 470 15.20 -27.03 20.71
CA VAL A 470 13.93 -26.69 20.02
C VAL A 470 12.73 -27.12 20.86
N LYS A 471 12.76 -28.35 21.40
CA LYS A 471 11.68 -28.89 22.23
C LYS A 471 11.44 -28.02 23.47
N SER A 472 12.48 -27.75 24.25
CA SER A 472 12.38 -26.95 25.48
C SER A 472 12.02 -25.48 25.23
N LEU A 473 12.31 -24.93 24.04
CA LEU A 473 11.85 -23.60 23.63
C LEU A 473 10.34 -23.58 23.38
N LEU A 474 9.80 -24.60 22.71
CA LEU A 474 8.38 -24.68 22.40
C LEU A 474 7.53 -25.05 23.64
N GLU A 475 8.07 -25.85 24.55
CA GLU A 475 7.43 -26.24 25.82
C GLU A 475 7.53 -25.17 26.93
N ALA A 476 8.41 -24.17 26.80
CA ALA A 476 8.59 -23.15 27.83
C ALA A 476 7.50 -22.06 27.83
N ASP A 477 7.30 -21.43 28.98
CA ASP A 477 6.42 -20.28 29.15
C ASP A 477 6.99 -19.01 28.52
N ASP A 478 6.11 -18.15 28.02
CA ASP A 478 6.51 -16.95 27.26
C ASP A 478 7.28 -15.94 28.13
N SER A 479 7.02 -15.92 29.44
CA SER A 479 7.74 -15.06 30.40
C SER A 479 9.20 -15.45 30.54
N SER A 480 9.49 -16.75 30.75
CA SER A 480 10.87 -17.25 30.87
C SER A 480 11.63 -17.13 29.55
N ILE A 481 10.96 -17.30 28.40
CA ILE A 481 11.58 -17.06 27.08
C ILE A 481 11.86 -15.56 26.91
N LYS A 482 10.92 -14.68 27.26
CA LYS A 482 11.10 -13.23 27.18
C LYS A 482 12.28 -12.74 28.01
N GLU A 483 12.47 -13.26 29.23
CA GLU A 483 13.63 -12.98 30.07
C GLU A 483 14.96 -13.38 29.40
N LYS A 484 15.05 -14.63 28.92
CA LYS A 484 16.26 -15.20 28.30
C LYS A 484 16.60 -14.57 26.94
N LEU A 485 15.61 -14.19 26.15
CA LEU A 485 15.82 -13.46 24.89
C LEU A 485 16.20 -12.00 25.14
N THR A 486 15.59 -11.34 26.14
CA THR A 486 15.87 -9.92 26.44
C THR A 486 17.31 -9.73 26.94
N SER A 487 17.84 -10.69 27.70
CA SER A 487 19.21 -10.68 28.25
C SER A 487 20.32 -11.04 27.25
N ALA A 488 19.98 -11.58 26.07
CA ALA A 488 20.97 -11.92 25.03
C ALA A 488 21.30 -10.75 24.09
N ASP A 489 22.55 -10.66 23.64
CA ASP A 489 22.99 -9.73 22.60
C ASP A 489 22.86 -10.34 21.20
N THR A 490 23.07 -11.66 21.10
CA THR A 490 23.05 -12.39 19.82
C THR A 490 22.36 -13.74 19.98
N ILE A 491 21.49 -14.05 19.03
CA ILE A 491 20.72 -15.29 18.94
C ILE A 491 21.34 -16.15 17.83
N TYR A 492 21.61 -17.42 18.11
CA TYR A 492 22.13 -18.39 17.13
C TYR A 492 21.12 -19.52 16.89
N ILE A 493 20.70 -19.70 15.64
CA ILE A 493 19.76 -20.76 15.22
C ILE A 493 20.55 -22.00 14.78
N LEU A 494 20.95 -22.84 15.73
CA LEU A 494 21.86 -23.98 15.53
C LEU A 494 21.15 -25.33 15.34
N CYS A 495 19.82 -25.36 15.35
CA CYS A 495 18.98 -26.53 15.06
C CYS A 495 18.92 -26.91 13.56
N ASN A 496 19.68 -26.21 12.71
CA ASN A 496 19.70 -26.42 11.26
C ASN A 496 20.85 -27.33 10.79
N ASP A 497 21.57 -28.01 11.70
CA ASP A 497 22.76 -28.81 11.40
C ASP A 497 22.48 -30.16 10.69
N VAL A 498 21.22 -30.47 10.42
CA VAL A 498 20.77 -31.73 9.81
C VAL A 498 21.20 -31.83 8.34
N LEU A 499 22.30 -32.52 8.09
CA LEU A 499 22.71 -32.88 6.72
C LEU A 499 21.81 -33.99 6.14
N PHE A 500 21.11 -33.71 5.03
CA PHE A 500 20.12 -34.64 4.48
C PHE A 500 20.72 -35.90 3.85
N LYS A 501 20.05 -37.03 4.07
CA LYS A 501 20.61 -38.37 3.82
C LYS A 501 20.32 -38.89 2.40
N SER A 502 21.13 -38.38 1.46
CA SER A 502 21.25 -38.80 0.05
C SER A 502 20.08 -38.42 -0.88
N THR A 503 20.40 -37.69 -1.95
CA THR A 503 19.47 -37.23 -2.99
C THR A 503 18.73 -38.34 -3.76
N LYS A 504 19.21 -39.59 -3.72
CA LYS A 504 18.55 -40.76 -4.35
C LYS A 504 17.23 -41.21 -3.69
N LYS A 505 16.79 -40.55 -2.62
CA LYS A 505 15.47 -40.77 -1.99
C LYS A 505 14.70 -39.45 -1.95
N GLY A 506 14.31 -38.95 -3.11
CA GLY A 506 13.73 -37.61 -3.24
C GLY A 506 12.53 -37.38 -2.33
N ILE A 507 11.58 -38.31 -2.23
CA ILE A 507 10.38 -38.15 -1.38
C ILE A 507 10.76 -38.07 0.11
N GLU A 508 11.81 -38.78 0.54
CA GLU A 508 12.30 -38.74 1.92
C GLU A 508 13.06 -37.44 2.24
N LEU A 509 13.82 -36.93 1.27
CA LEU A 509 14.47 -35.61 1.34
C LEU A 509 13.44 -34.49 1.46
N GLY A 510 12.33 -34.56 0.70
CA GLY A 510 11.23 -33.59 0.78
C GLY A 510 10.59 -33.50 2.17
N LYS A 511 10.37 -34.62 2.85
CA LYS A 511 9.88 -34.63 4.24
C LYS A 511 10.86 -33.95 5.19
N GLN A 512 12.15 -34.27 5.11
CA GLN A 512 13.17 -33.72 6.00
C GLN A 512 13.29 -32.20 5.86
N ILE A 513 13.08 -31.67 4.65
CA ILE A 513 12.96 -30.23 4.38
C ILE A 513 11.66 -29.65 4.98
N LEU A 514 10.52 -30.33 4.82
CA LEU A 514 9.24 -29.87 5.37
C LEU A 514 9.25 -29.86 6.92
N GLU A 515 9.81 -30.89 7.55
CA GLU A 515 10.01 -31.00 9.00
C GLU A 515 10.94 -29.90 9.54
N GLN A 516 12.06 -29.61 8.86
CA GLN A 516 12.93 -28.48 9.18
C GLN A 516 12.22 -27.13 8.99
N SER A 517 11.40 -27.00 7.95
CA SER A 517 10.63 -25.77 7.68
C SER A 517 9.62 -25.50 8.80
N HIS A 518 8.81 -26.51 9.17
CA HIS A 518 7.89 -26.39 10.30
C HIS A 518 8.61 -26.07 11.60
N THR A 519 9.77 -26.70 11.85
CA THR A 519 10.62 -26.39 13.01
C THR A 519 11.02 -24.91 13.05
N MET A 520 11.48 -24.34 11.92
CA MET A 520 11.82 -22.92 11.82
C MET A 520 10.61 -22.00 12.05
N PHE A 521 9.45 -22.31 11.46
CA PHE A 521 8.22 -21.54 11.71
C PHE A 521 7.78 -21.60 13.18
N SER A 522 7.83 -22.76 13.83
CA SER A 522 7.49 -22.91 15.26
C SER A 522 8.44 -22.12 16.17
N ILE A 523 9.75 -22.19 15.91
CA ILE A 523 10.77 -21.42 16.65
C ILE A 523 10.47 -19.93 16.56
N PHE A 524 10.33 -19.39 15.35
CA PHE A 524 10.14 -17.95 15.18
C PHE A 524 8.76 -17.46 15.67
N ARG A 525 7.68 -18.27 15.61
CA ARG A 525 6.38 -17.92 16.24
C ARG A 525 6.52 -17.66 17.74
N LYS A 526 7.30 -18.51 18.44
CA LYS A 526 7.54 -18.38 19.89
C LYS A 526 8.43 -17.17 20.24
N MET A 527 9.21 -16.67 19.28
CA MET A 527 10.19 -15.59 19.50
C MET A 527 9.74 -14.21 19.01
N VAL A 528 9.01 -14.13 17.89
CA VAL A 528 8.61 -12.88 17.21
C VAL A 528 7.99 -11.83 18.15
N PRO A 529 7.06 -12.18 19.08
CA PRO A 529 6.50 -11.21 20.03
C PRO A 529 7.54 -10.52 20.92
N VAL A 530 8.67 -11.19 21.20
CA VAL A 530 9.80 -10.62 21.96
C VAL A 530 10.78 -9.90 21.03
N LEU A 531 11.04 -10.44 19.84
CA LEU A 531 11.98 -9.87 18.87
C LEU A 531 11.53 -8.49 18.36
N LYS A 532 10.23 -8.31 18.09
CA LYS A 532 9.66 -7.02 17.66
C LYS A 532 9.99 -5.86 18.61
N VAL A 533 10.02 -6.12 19.92
CA VAL A 533 10.23 -5.09 20.96
C VAL A 533 11.67 -5.02 21.50
N SER A 534 12.48 -6.07 21.33
CA SER A 534 13.80 -6.18 21.99
C SER A 534 15.02 -6.07 21.08
N GLY A 535 14.83 -6.03 19.75
CA GLY A 535 15.82 -5.64 18.75
C GLY A 535 17.17 -6.36 18.84
N LYS A 536 17.24 -7.59 18.32
CA LYS A 536 18.38 -8.51 18.52
C LYS A 536 19.18 -8.79 17.26
N ARG A 537 20.45 -9.19 17.42
CA ARG A 537 21.24 -9.80 16.34
C ARG A 537 20.88 -11.28 16.23
N ILE A 538 20.52 -11.76 15.06
CA ILE A 538 20.08 -13.14 14.80
C ILE A 538 20.97 -13.74 13.71
N ILE A 539 21.61 -14.87 14.02
CA ILE A 539 22.56 -15.54 13.13
C ILE A 539 22.05 -16.95 12.79
N CYS A 540 21.88 -17.19 11.49
CA CYS A 540 21.32 -18.41 10.93
C CYS A 540 22.38 -19.10 10.06
N PRO A 541 23.25 -19.95 10.63
CA PRO A 541 24.13 -20.78 9.83
C PRO A 541 23.32 -21.80 9.01
N ILE A 542 23.75 -22.00 7.76
CA ILE A 542 23.24 -22.97 6.79
C ILE A 542 24.43 -23.70 6.15
N SER A 543 24.19 -24.75 5.37
CA SER A 543 25.28 -25.61 4.84
C SER A 543 25.01 -26.06 3.40
N GLN A 544 25.05 -25.15 2.43
CA GLN A 544 24.76 -25.45 1.02
C GLN A 544 26.05 -25.74 0.23
N ASP A 545 26.62 -24.75 -0.43
CA ASP A 545 27.88 -24.84 -1.20
C ASP A 545 28.90 -23.75 -0.81
N GLY A 546 28.58 -22.92 0.18
CA GLY A 546 29.34 -21.73 0.54
C GLY A 546 29.02 -20.52 -0.35
N ALA A 547 28.03 -20.66 -1.24
CA ALA A 547 27.71 -19.74 -2.32
C ALA A 547 26.20 -19.57 -2.56
N PHE A 548 25.33 -20.03 -1.64
CA PHE A 548 23.86 -19.97 -1.75
C PHE A 548 23.32 -20.62 -3.04
N GLY A 549 23.96 -21.71 -3.48
CA GLY A 549 23.63 -22.44 -4.70
C GLY A 549 24.19 -21.83 -5.99
N ALA A 550 24.97 -20.73 -5.92
CA ALA A 550 25.64 -20.10 -7.06
C ALA A 550 27.10 -20.59 -7.26
N GLY A 551 27.53 -21.61 -6.51
CA GLY A 551 28.84 -22.23 -6.62
C GLY A 551 29.03 -22.99 -7.94
N LYS A 552 30.29 -23.23 -8.31
CA LYS A 552 30.65 -23.94 -9.54
C LYS A 552 31.01 -25.41 -9.33
N ASP A 553 31.39 -25.76 -8.10
CA ASP A 553 31.97 -27.06 -7.77
C ASP A 553 31.27 -27.73 -6.58
N SER A 554 30.94 -29.01 -6.77
CA SER A 554 30.60 -29.98 -5.72
C SER A 554 29.30 -29.82 -4.91
N PHE A 555 28.40 -28.86 -5.22
CA PHE A 555 27.14 -28.75 -4.47
C PHE A 555 26.33 -30.05 -4.52
N LYS A 556 25.85 -30.48 -3.36
CA LYS A 556 24.89 -31.58 -3.20
C LYS A 556 23.74 -31.07 -2.35
N LEU A 557 22.52 -31.47 -2.72
CA LEU A 557 21.30 -31.12 -1.99
C LEU A 557 21.22 -31.90 -0.66
N GLN A 558 22.03 -31.45 0.30
CA GLN A 558 22.30 -32.06 1.60
C GLN A 558 22.30 -31.03 2.75
N GLY A 559 22.04 -29.76 2.46
CA GLY A 559 22.14 -28.63 3.39
C GLY A 559 20.84 -28.23 4.06
N SER A 560 20.90 -27.16 4.88
CA SER A 560 19.72 -26.47 5.38
C SER A 560 19.34 -25.27 4.49
N PHE A 561 18.04 -24.97 4.38
CA PHE A 561 17.49 -23.98 3.43
C PHE A 561 16.58 -22.88 4.02
N PRO A 562 16.86 -22.27 5.19
CA PRO A 562 16.07 -21.17 5.73
C PRO A 562 16.37 -19.80 5.11
N ALA A 563 17.24 -19.68 4.09
CA ALA A 563 17.68 -18.38 3.59
C ALA A 563 16.52 -17.54 3.05
N GLY A 564 15.73 -18.05 2.10
CA GLY A 564 14.49 -17.37 1.64
C GLY A 564 13.50 -17.02 2.76
N PHE A 565 13.35 -17.88 3.79
CA PHE A 565 12.53 -17.59 4.97
C PHE A 565 13.04 -16.37 5.75
N ILE A 566 14.34 -16.34 6.06
CA ILE A 566 14.97 -15.26 6.82
C ILE A 566 15.02 -13.95 6.01
N ARG A 567 15.26 -14.01 4.68
CA ARG A 567 15.17 -12.83 3.80
C ARG A 567 13.79 -12.16 3.89
N SER A 568 12.70 -12.92 3.85
CA SER A 568 11.34 -12.37 4.02
C SER A 568 11.09 -11.87 5.44
N LEU A 569 11.46 -12.65 6.47
CA LEU A 569 11.20 -12.31 7.87
C LEU A 569 11.95 -11.04 8.33
N HIS A 570 13.12 -10.75 7.74
CA HIS A 570 13.86 -9.52 7.97
C HIS A 570 13.04 -8.25 7.70
N TYR A 571 12.17 -8.26 6.68
CA TYR A 571 11.26 -7.13 6.39
C TYR A 571 10.13 -6.96 7.43
N GLU A 572 9.82 -8.00 8.20
CA GLU A 572 8.78 -7.98 9.25
C GLU A 572 9.37 -7.74 10.66
N LEU A 573 10.67 -8.01 10.85
CA LEU A 573 11.43 -7.79 12.09
C LEU A 573 12.50 -6.71 11.91
N THR A 574 12.09 -5.52 11.47
CA THR A 574 12.98 -4.37 11.16
C THR A 574 13.88 -3.90 12.32
N ASN A 575 13.48 -4.15 13.57
CA ASN A 575 14.29 -3.86 14.76
C ASN A 575 15.43 -4.88 14.99
N CYS A 576 15.45 -6.01 14.28
CA CYS A 576 16.46 -7.07 14.41
C CYS A 576 17.44 -7.05 13.23
N SER A 577 18.72 -7.31 13.53
CA SER A 577 19.76 -7.49 12.50
C SER A 577 19.95 -8.98 12.20
N PHE A 578 19.82 -9.36 10.94
CA PHE A 578 19.96 -10.76 10.51
C PHE A 578 21.30 -11.00 9.81
N LEU A 579 21.83 -12.21 9.99
CA LEU A 579 22.98 -12.73 9.25
C LEU A 579 22.79 -14.21 8.95
N ILE A 580 22.51 -14.54 7.69
CA ILE A 580 22.52 -15.91 7.17
C ILE A 580 23.97 -16.23 6.77
N VAL A 581 24.50 -17.38 7.20
CA VAL A 581 25.87 -17.78 6.89
C VAL A 581 25.91 -19.13 6.19
N ASP A 582 26.23 -19.17 4.90
CA ASP A 582 26.45 -20.42 4.19
C ASP A 582 27.85 -20.98 4.47
N ALA A 583 27.86 -22.07 5.24
CA ALA A 583 29.07 -22.78 5.64
C ALA A 583 29.77 -23.50 4.50
N GLY A 584 29.04 -23.94 3.47
CA GLY A 584 29.52 -24.92 2.51
C GLY A 584 30.09 -26.16 3.22
N THR A 585 31.42 -26.30 3.20
CA THR A 585 32.17 -27.39 3.88
C THR A 585 32.85 -26.99 5.19
N VAL A 586 32.69 -25.74 5.66
CA VAL A 586 33.35 -25.22 6.88
C VAL A 586 32.59 -25.65 8.14
N ALA A 587 33.33 -25.94 9.22
CA ALA A 587 32.73 -26.33 10.50
C ALA A 587 32.00 -25.14 11.15
N TRP A 588 30.79 -25.36 11.65
CA TRP A 588 29.97 -24.31 12.27
C TRP A 588 30.64 -23.66 13.49
N GLN A 589 31.46 -24.41 14.23
CA GLN A 589 32.26 -23.87 15.34
C GLN A 589 33.22 -22.76 14.87
N GLU A 590 33.84 -22.92 13.69
CA GLU A 590 34.75 -21.92 13.11
C GLU A 590 34.00 -20.69 12.61
N ILE A 591 32.82 -20.89 12.02
CA ILE A 591 31.91 -19.80 11.60
C ILE A 591 31.51 -18.96 12.81
N ILE A 592 31.05 -19.62 13.88
CA ILE A 592 30.58 -18.96 15.09
C ILE A 592 31.73 -18.25 15.81
N GLU A 593 32.93 -18.84 15.86
CA GLU A 593 34.11 -18.14 16.41
C GLU A 593 34.40 -16.82 15.67
N ARG A 594 34.20 -16.79 14.34
CA ARG A 594 34.33 -15.56 13.54
C ARG A 594 33.17 -14.59 13.79
N THR A 595 31.91 -15.04 13.78
CA THR A 595 30.74 -14.14 13.94
C THR A 595 30.53 -13.61 15.36
N LEU A 596 31.10 -14.25 16.39
CA LEU A 596 31.22 -13.68 17.73
C LEU A 596 32.06 -12.40 17.75
N LYS A 597 33.06 -12.31 16.86
CA LYS A 597 34.08 -11.23 16.80
C LYS A 597 33.83 -10.22 15.67
N LEU A 598 32.94 -10.55 14.73
CA LEU A 598 32.69 -9.80 13.49
C LEU A 598 31.19 -9.60 13.23
N SER A 599 30.82 -8.43 12.71
CA SER A 599 29.54 -8.12 12.10
C SER A 599 29.72 -7.67 10.63
N PHE A 600 28.65 -7.72 9.84
CA PHE A 600 28.69 -7.56 8.39
C PHE A 600 27.58 -6.59 7.95
N SER A 601 27.81 -5.83 6.87
CA SER A 601 26.82 -4.92 6.27
C SER A 601 25.98 -5.58 5.15
N THR A 602 25.90 -6.91 5.14
CA THR A 602 25.02 -7.71 4.29
C THR A 602 24.17 -8.61 5.19
N ILE A 603 22.95 -9.00 4.76
CA ILE A 603 22.18 -10.05 5.46
C ILE A 603 22.75 -11.45 5.21
N GLU A 604 23.63 -11.60 4.21
CA GLU A 604 24.10 -12.88 3.70
C GLU A 604 25.60 -12.88 3.47
N ILE A 605 26.27 -13.92 3.97
CA ILE A 605 27.67 -14.25 3.68
C ILE A 605 27.83 -15.76 3.49
N GLY A 606 28.73 -16.17 2.62
CA GLY A 606 29.15 -17.56 2.44
C GLY A 606 30.67 -17.70 2.58
N ILE A 607 31.19 -18.93 2.64
CA ILE A 607 32.63 -19.19 2.68
C ILE A 607 33.06 -20.11 1.54
N ILE A 608 33.96 -19.61 0.67
CA ILE A 608 34.57 -20.39 -0.41
C ILE A 608 36.09 -20.20 -0.32
N ASN A 609 36.85 -21.29 -0.40
CA ASN A 609 38.33 -21.27 -0.31
C ASN A 609 38.86 -20.51 0.92
N ASN A 610 38.11 -20.50 2.02
CA ASN A 610 38.35 -19.75 3.26
C ASN A 610 38.15 -18.22 3.19
N GLU A 611 37.73 -17.67 2.04
CA GLU A 611 37.34 -16.27 1.90
C GLU A 611 35.83 -16.07 2.10
N TRP A 612 35.45 -14.90 2.63
CA TRP A 612 34.05 -14.49 2.73
C TRP A 612 33.54 -14.03 1.36
N VAL A 613 32.39 -14.57 0.94
CA VAL A 613 31.65 -14.14 -0.25
C VAL A 613 30.22 -13.72 0.09
N TYR A 614 29.53 -13.04 -0.80
CA TYR A 614 28.09 -12.75 -0.70
C TYR A 614 27.40 -12.88 -2.08
N PRO A 615 26.08 -13.15 -2.14
CA PRO A 615 25.34 -13.23 -3.40
C PRO A 615 25.30 -11.89 -4.13
N THR A 616 25.45 -11.91 -5.46
CA THR A 616 25.37 -10.71 -6.32
C THR A 616 24.61 -11.00 -7.61
N ILE A 617 23.74 -10.08 -8.03
CA ILE A 617 23.06 -10.13 -9.33
C ILE A 617 23.94 -9.47 -10.40
N SER A 618 23.90 -9.97 -11.63
CA SER A 618 24.69 -9.43 -12.74
C SER A 618 23.99 -9.61 -14.08
N THR A 619 24.20 -8.67 -15.00
CA THR A 619 23.63 -8.70 -16.36
C THR A 619 24.28 -9.79 -17.20
N ILE A 620 23.48 -10.47 -18.04
CA ILE A 620 23.99 -11.51 -18.94
C ILE A 620 24.70 -10.84 -20.13
N THR A 621 26.02 -10.70 -20.01
CA THR A 621 26.86 -9.91 -20.93
C THR A 621 27.11 -10.62 -22.28
N LYS A 622 26.03 -10.71 -23.06
CA LYS A 622 25.82 -11.52 -24.27
C LYS A 622 25.79 -13.04 -24.02
N PRO A 623 24.80 -13.75 -24.57
CA PRO A 623 24.79 -15.22 -24.57
C PRO A 623 25.92 -15.77 -25.46
N LYS A 624 26.40 -16.98 -25.14
CA LYS A 624 27.18 -17.77 -26.09
C LYS A 624 26.21 -18.45 -27.07
N ASN A 625 26.54 -18.46 -28.37
CA ASN A 625 25.70 -19.06 -29.42
C ASN A 625 25.57 -20.60 -29.28
N ASN A 626 24.66 -21.03 -28.41
CA ASN A 626 24.08 -22.37 -28.45
C ASN A 626 22.66 -22.23 -29.05
N GLU A 627 22.55 -22.10 -30.37
CA GLU A 627 21.28 -21.74 -31.06
C GLU A 627 20.19 -22.83 -31.04
N THR A 628 20.29 -23.80 -30.13
CA THR A 628 19.37 -24.93 -29.95
C THR A 628 19.11 -25.18 -28.47
N ALA A 629 17.84 -25.08 -28.05
CA ALA A 629 17.43 -25.74 -26.81
C ALA A 629 17.73 -27.25 -26.92
N PRO A 630 18.01 -27.95 -25.80
CA PRO A 630 18.43 -29.34 -25.83
C PRO A 630 17.24 -30.31 -26.02
N LEU A 631 16.18 -29.90 -26.74
CA LEU A 631 14.97 -30.69 -26.97
C LEU A 631 14.69 -30.86 -28.46
N GLU A 632 14.35 -32.09 -28.84
CA GLU A 632 14.00 -32.54 -30.18
C GLU A 632 12.48 -32.79 -30.30
N LYS A 633 11.97 -32.86 -31.53
CA LYS A 633 10.53 -33.07 -31.83
C LYS A 633 9.90 -34.26 -31.09
N ASN A 634 10.65 -35.34 -30.87
CA ASN A 634 10.13 -36.57 -30.26
C ASN A 634 10.41 -36.66 -28.75
N ASP A 635 11.03 -35.65 -28.14
CA ASP A 635 11.24 -35.61 -26.69
C ASP A 635 9.93 -35.28 -25.96
N LEU A 636 9.62 -36.04 -24.91
CA LEU A 636 8.48 -35.76 -24.04
C LEU A 636 8.87 -34.85 -22.87
N VAL A 637 8.15 -33.74 -22.70
CA VAL A 637 8.35 -32.79 -21.60
C VAL A 637 7.24 -32.94 -20.56
N LEU A 638 7.59 -33.27 -19.33
CA LEU A 638 6.67 -33.26 -18.19
C LEU A 638 6.51 -31.83 -17.66
N VAL A 639 5.28 -31.33 -17.60
CA VAL A 639 4.96 -29.95 -17.23
C VAL A 639 3.94 -29.91 -16.09
N THR A 640 4.39 -29.54 -14.89
CA THR A 640 3.49 -29.39 -13.74
C THR A 640 2.92 -27.97 -13.68
N GLY A 641 1.60 -27.83 -13.65
CA GLY A 641 0.90 -26.54 -13.60
C GLY A 641 0.73 -25.84 -14.96
N GLY A 642 1.25 -26.39 -16.05
CA GLY A 642 1.37 -25.70 -17.34
C GLY A 642 0.23 -25.87 -18.34
N ALA A 643 -1.00 -26.08 -17.88
CA ALA A 643 -2.20 -26.02 -18.74
C ALA A 643 -2.94 -24.67 -18.65
N ARG A 644 -2.46 -23.76 -17.79
CA ARG A 644 -3.07 -22.48 -17.43
C ARG A 644 -2.01 -21.40 -17.19
N GLY A 645 -2.41 -20.14 -17.36
CA GLY A 645 -1.62 -18.94 -17.03
C GLY A 645 -0.21 -18.89 -17.63
N ILE A 646 0.68 -18.14 -16.97
CA ILE A 646 2.03 -17.79 -17.47
C ILE A 646 2.90 -19.01 -17.84
N VAL A 647 2.69 -20.13 -17.16
CA VAL A 647 3.42 -21.39 -17.41
C VAL A 647 3.00 -21.98 -18.75
N PHE A 648 1.69 -21.95 -19.07
CA PHE A 648 1.21 -22.42 -20.36
C PHE A 648 1.80 -21.58 -21.51
N GLU A 649 1.78 -20.25 -21.43
CA GLU A 649 2.28 -19.40 -22.52
C GLU A 649 3.78 -19.64 -22.81
N CYS A 650 4.58 -19.80 -21.76
CA CYS A 650 6.00 -20.16 -21.87
C CYS A 650 6.21 -21.55 -22.49
N VAL A 651 5.40 -22.53 -22.09
CA VAL A 651 5.48 -23.93 -22.56
C VAL A 651 4.94 -24.09 -23.99
N TYR A 652 3.90 -23.33 -24.34
CA TYR A 652 3.36 -23.22 -25.69
C TYR A 652 4.45 -22.74 -26.65
N ARG A 653 5.16 -21.67 -26.30
CA ARG A 653 6.26 -21.12 -27.10
C ARG A 653 7.47 -22.07 -27.20
N LEU A 654 7.80 -22.78 -26.13
CA LEU A 654 8.83 -23.83 -26.11
C LEU A 654 8.47 -24.96 -27.09
N ALA A 655 7.24 -25.50 -27.00
CA ALA A 655 6.76 -26.58 -27.85
C ALA A 655 6.51 -26.13 -29.29
N GLU A 656 6.14 -24.87 -29.53
CA GLU A 656 6.02 -24.31 -30.88
C GLU A 656 7.36 -24.36 -31.62
N LYS A 657 8.45 -23.96 -30.94
CA LYS A 657 9.81 -23.93 -31.49
C LYS A 657 10.44 -25.31 -31.66
N THR A 658 10.36 -26.18 -30.64
CA THR A 658 11.03 -27.49 -30.65
C THR A 658 10.18 -28.60 -31.30
N LYS A 659 8.86 -28.38 -31.37
CA LYS A 659 7.84 -29.38 -31.69
C LYS A 659 7.86 -30.62 -30.79
N CYS A 660 8.41 -30.50 -29.57
CA CYS A 660 8.43 -31.56 -28.54
C CYS A 660 7.02 -31.99 -28.13
N LYS A 661 6.88 -33.20 -27.58
CA LYS A 661 5.64 -33.67 -26.97
C LYS A 661 5.46 -33.09 -25.57
N LEU A 662 4.22 -32.87 -25.13
CA LEU A 662 3.89 -32.34 -23.81
C LEU A 662 3.06 -33.32 -22.97
N LEU A 663 3.50 -33.61 -21.75
CA LEU A 663 2.69 -34.18 -20.67
C LEU A 663 2.35 -33.07 -19.69
N LEU A 664 1.17 -32.48 -19.84
CA LEU A 664 0.65 -31.45 -18.94
C LEU A 664 -0.05 -32.10 -17.75
N THR A 665 0.19 -31.60 -16.53
CA THR A 665 -0.56 -32.02 -15.34
C THR A 665 -1.03 -30.84 -14.49
N GLY A 666 -2.24 -30.97 -13.95
CA GLY A 666 -2.88 -29.99 -13.08
C GLY A 666 -4.05 -30.58 -12.29
N ARG A 667 -4.63 -29.77 -11.40
CA ARG A 667 -5.75 -30.16 -10.52
C ARG A 667 -7.11 -30.17 -11.22
N THR A 668 -7.28 -29.31 -12.22
CA THR A 668 -8.52 -29.14 -12.98
C THR A 668 -8.81 -30.38 -13.83
N GLU A 669 -10.06 -30.84 -13.85
CA GLU A 669 -10.54 -31.85 -14.79
C GLU A 669 -10.90 -31.16 -16.11
N PRO A 670 -10.39 -31.57 -17.29
CA PRO A 670 -10.88 -31.05 -18.57
C PRO A 670 -12.36 -31.38 -18.71
N ALA A 671 -13.18 -30.36 -19.00
CA ALA A 671 -14.62 -30.54 -19.12
C ALA A 671 -14.98 -31.34 -20.38
N LYS A 672 -16.11 -32.07 -20.31
CA LYS A 672 -16.58 -32.99 -21.35
C LYS A 672 -18.08 -32.76 -21.54
N GLY A 673 -18.51 -32.55 -22.78
CA GLY A 673 -19.87 -32.16 -23.13
C GLY A 673 -19.87 -30.88 -23.98
N ASP A 674 -21.07 -30.46 -24.38
CA ASP A 674 -21.30 -29.41 -25.37
C ASP A 674 -21.84 -28.11 -24.75
N GLU A 675 -21.51 -27.85 -23.47
CA GLU A 675 -21.86 -26.62 -22.75
C GLU A 675 -21.41 -25.37 -23.52
N LEU A 676 -22.29 -24.36 -23.61
CA LEU A 676 -22.06 -23.16 -24.43
C LEU A 676 -20.73 -22.47 -24.09
N TRP A 677 -20.44 -22.33 -22.79
CA TRP A 677 -19.23 -21.68 -22.30
C TRP A 677 -17.93 -22.46 -22.57
N LEU A 678 -17.97 -23.73 -23.01
CA LEU A 678 -16.76 -24.51 -23.39
C LEU A 678 -16.22 -24.18 -24.79
N ASN A 679 -17.03 -23.50 -25.60
CA ASN A 679 -16.69 -23.12 -26.97
C ASN A 679 -16.71 -21.60 -27.20
N ALA A 680 -17.00 -20.81 -26.16
CA ALA A 680 -16.91 -19.36 -26.17
C ALA A 680 -15.47 -18.84 -26.35
N ASP A 681 -15.35 -17.62 -26.89
CA ASP A 681 -14.07 -16.95 -27.07
C ASP A 681 -13.57 -16.26 -25.79
N ALA A 682 -12.28 -15.94 -25.77
CA ALA A 682 -11.60 -15.40 -24.59
C ALA A 682 -12.14 -14.03 -24.11
N SER A 683 -12.80 -13.27 -24.98
CA SER A 683 -13.49 -12.01 -24.67
C SER A 683 -14.89 -12.20 -24.07
N GLU A 684 -15.47 -13.39 -24.16
CA GLU A 684 -16.86 -13.67 -23.76
C GLU A 684 -16.94 -14.48 -22.45
N ILE A 685 -15.90 -15.26 -22.15
CA ILE A 685 -15.92 -16.24 -21.05
C ILE A 685 -16.27 -15.60 -19.70
N ASP A 686 -15.75 -14.41 -19.39
CA ASP A 686 -16.02 -13.78 -18.08
C ASP A 686 -17.48 -13.33 -17.92
N LYS A 687 -18.13 -12.88 -19.00
CA LYS A 687 -19.56 -12.59 -19.02
C LYS A 687 -20.38 -13.87 -18.79
N LEU A 688 -20.04 -14.95 -19.49
CA LEU A 688 -20.72 -16.24 -19.37
C LEU A 688 -20.53 -16.90 -17.99
N MET A 689 -19.39 -16.67 -17.33
CA MET A 689 -19.15 -17.15 -15.97
C MET A 689 -19.97 -16.40 -14.93
N HIS A 690 -20.16 -15.09 -15.10
CA HIS A 690 -21.07 -14.29 -14.27
C HIS A 690 -22.54 -14.70 -14.51
N GLU A 691 -22.97 -14.87 -15.77
CA GLU A 691 -24.32 -15.37 -16.10
C GLU A 691 -24.57 -16.78 -15.52
N LEU A 692 -23.56 -17.67 -15.53
CA LEU A 692 -23.64 -18.99 -14.90
C LEU A 692 -23.79 -18.90 -13.38
N GLU A 693 -22.97 -18.08 -12.72
CA GLU A 693 -23.00 -17.83 -11.27
C GLU A 693 -24.38 -17.34 -10.82
N ILE A 694 -24.91 -16.34 -11.53
CA ILE A 694 -26.27 -15.83 -11.40
C ILE A 694 -27.27 -16.98 -11.49
N SER A 695 -27.19 -17.83 -12.53
CA SER A 695 -28.15 -18.92 -12.76
C SER A 695 -28.15 -20.01 -11.67
N LEU A 696 -26.99 -20.31 -11.07
CA LEU A 696 -26.83 -21.35 -10.05
C LEU A 696 -27.42 -20.94 -8.69
N VAL A 697 -27.29 -19.65 -8.34
CA VAL A 697 -27.99 -19.05 -7.21
C VAL A 697 -29.48 -18.89 -7.57
N LYS A 698 -29.82 -18.49 -8.81
CA LYS A 698 -31.21 -18.33 -9.27
C LYS A 698 -32.06 -19.60 -9.18
N THR A 699 -31.43 -20.75 -9.39
CA THR A 699 -32.08 -22.07 -9.31
C THR A 699 -32.03 -22.68 -7.91
N LYS A 700 -31.53 -21.96 -6.89
CA LYS A 700 -31.30 -22.45 -5.51
C LYS A 700 -30.45 -23.73 -5.43
N VAL A 701 -29.60 -23.97 -6.44
CA VAL A 701 -28.70 -25.13 -6.46
C VAL A 701 -27.48 -24.91 -5.58
N MET A 702 -27.02 -23.66 -5.42
CA MET A 702 -25.87 -23.29 -4.60
C MET A 702 -26.11 -21.96 -3.86
N ASN A 703 -25.38 -21.75 -2.76
CA ASN A 703 -25.19 -20.41 -2.19
C ASN A 703 -24.19 -19.62 -3.05
N LEU A 704 -24.11 -18.32 -2.82
CA LEU A 704 -23.30 -17.37 -3.57
C LEU A 704 -21.78 -17.68 -3.56
N GLY A 705 -21.22 -18.05 -2.40
CA GLY A 705 -19.80 -18.41 -2.29
C GLY A 705 -19.45 -19.71 -3.04
N ASP A 706 -20.31 -20.72 -2.97
CA ASP A 706 -20.16 -21.95 -3.75
C ASP A 706 -20.45 -21.73 -5.24
N ALA A 707 -21.33 -20.79 -5.62
CA ALA A 707 -21.57 -20.39 -7.01
C ALA A 707 -20.35 -19.69 -7.61
N LYS A 708 -19.75 -18.72 -6.91
CA LYS A 708 -18.45 -18.09 -7.28
C LYS A 708 -17.33 -19.11 -7.42
N ARG A 709 -17.30 -20.10 -6.53
CA ARG A 709 -16.37 -21.22 -6.60
C ARG A 709 -16.67 -22.14 -7.80
N HIS A 710 -17.93 -22.30 -8.19
CA HIS A 710 -18.34 -23.08 -9.35
C HIS A 710 -18.01 -22.36 -10.68
N SER A 711 -18.37 -21.09 -10.84
CA SER A 711 -18.02 -20.26 -12.00
C SER A 711 -16.50 -20.19 -12.18
N GLY A 712 -15.74 -19.93 -11.11
CA GLY A 712 -14.27 -19.98 -11.12
C GLY A 712 -13.69 -21.35 -11.50
N ASN A 713 -14.35 -22.45 -11.14
CA ASN A 713 -13.99 -23.79 -11.61
C ASN A 713 -14.29 -23.96 -13.11
N CYS A 714 -15.47 -23.55 -13.59
CA CYS A 714 -15.83 -23.61 -15.01
C CYS A 714 -14.87 -22.76 -15.87
N LYS A 715 -14.53 -21.52 -15.48
CA LYS A 715 -13.50 -20.71 -16.14
C LYS A 715 -12.17 -21.45 -16.22
N SER A 716 -11.79 -22.14 -15.14
CA SER A 716 -10.59 -22.96 -15.09
C SER A 716 -10.63 -24.15 -16.06
N GLN A 717 -11.80 -24.77 -16.26
CA GLN A 717 -11.98 -25.88 -17.20
C GLN A 717 -11.99 -25.39 -18.66
N TRP A 718 -12.66 -24.27 -18.95
CA TRP A 718 -12.58 -23.61 -20.25
C TRP A 718 -11.14 -23.29 -20.61
N GLU A 719 -10.37 -22.68 -19.70
CA GLU A 719 -8.98 -22.28 -19.95
C GLU A 719 -8.12 -23.50 -20.33
N VAL A 720 -8.26 -24.63 -19.62
CA VAL A 720 -7.59 -25.90 -19.97
C VAL A 720 -8.04 -26.42 -21.34
N ASN A 721 -9.34 -26.48 -21.60
CA ASN A 721 -9.88 -26.99 -22.88
C ASN A 721 -9.45 -26.10 -24.07
N HIS A 722 -9.47 -24.77 -23.90
CA HIS A 722 -9.03 -23.78 -24.89
C HIS A 722 -7.52 -23.88 -25.15
N ASN A 723 -6.70 -23.99 -24.10
CA ASN A 723 -5.25 -24.14 -24.23
C ASN A 723 -4.83 -25.47 -24.87
N LEU A 724 -5.57 -26.57 -24.63
CA LEU A 724 -5.39 -27.83 -25.35
C LEU A 724 -5.76 -27.72 -26.84
N LYS A 725 -6.85 -27.00 -27.18
CA LYS A 725 -7.19 -26.66 -28.58
C LYS A 725 -6.04 -25.86 -29.24
N ARG A 726 -5.48 -24.85 -28.55
CA ARG A 726 -4.34 -24.03 -29.04
C ARG A 726 -3.10 -24.88 -29.35
N LEU A 727 -2.72 -25.83 -28.48
CA LEU A 727 -1.58 -26.73 -28.72
C LEU A 727 -1.81 -27.66 -29.91
N ALA A 728 -3.00 -28.26 -30.02
CA ALA A 728 -3.35 -29.12 -31.15
C ALA A 728 -3.29 -28.36 -32.49
N ALA A 729 -3.78 -27.11 -32.53
CA ALA A 729 -3.69 -26.24 -33.70
C ALA A 729 -2.23 -25.87 -34.07
N ALA A 730 -1.33 -25.75 -33.09
CA ALA A 730 0.11 -25.53 -33.31
C ALA A 730 0.88 -26.77 -33.77
N GLY A 731 0.20 -27.92 -33.93
CA GLY A 731 0.78 -29.21 -34.30
C GLY A 731 1.57 -29.88 -33.18
N VAL A 732 1.30 -29.54 -31.91
CA VAL A 732 1.96 -30.12 -30.74
C VAL A 732 1.18 -31.33 -30.24
N GLU A 733 1.85 -32.45 -30.05
CA GLU A 733 1.27 -33.65 -29.44
C GLU A 733 1.22 -33.46 -27.92
N VAL A 734 0.02 -33.44 -27.34
CA VAL A 734 -0.21 -33.16 -25.92
C VAL A 734 -1.07 -34.23 -25.24
N MET A 735 -0.59 -34.68 -24.09
CA MET A 735 -1.32 -35.49 -23.12
C MET A 735 -1.62 -34.62 -21.89
N TYR A 736 -2.89 -34.55 -21.47
CA TYR A 736 -3.26 -33.97 -20.18
C TYR A 736 -3.67 -35.07 -19.21
N GLU A 737 -3.04 -35.11 -18.04
CA GLU A 737 -3.36 -36.05 -16.97
C GLU A 737 -3.59 -35.26 -15.68
N LYS A 738 -4.75 -35.48 -15.04
CA LYS A 738 -5.11 -34.77 -13.81
C LYS A 738 -4.36 -35.36 -12.61
N CYS A 739 -3.57 -34.53 -11.94
CA CYS A 739 -2.91 -34.87 -10.68
C CYS A 739 -2.74 -33.60 -9.84
N ASP A 740 -3.12 -33.65 -8.55
CA ASP A 740 -2.62 -32.67 -7.60
C ASP A 740 -1.19 -33.05 -7.23
N VAL A 741 -0.24 -32.20 -7.62
CA VAL A 741 1.20 -32.49 -7.52
C VAL A 741 1.73 -32.44 -6.08
N VAL A 742 0.87 -32.06 -5.13
CA VAL A 742 1.13 -32.21 -3.68
C VAL A 742 1.08 -33.67 -3.24
N ASP A 743 0.25 -34.53 -3.84
CA ASP A 743 0.25 -35.98 -3.55
C ASP A 743 1.45 -36.65 -4.23
N PRO A 744 2.48 -37.10 -3.47
CA PRO A 744 3.68 -37.67 -4.07
C PRO A 744 3.42 -39.05 -4.69
N LYS A 745 2.39 -39.77 -4.22
CA LYS A 745 2.02 -41.11 -4.69
C LYS A 745 1.26 -41.04 -6.01
N ALA A 746 0.34 -40.09 -6.14
CA ALA A 746 -0.38 -39.85 -7.39
C ALA A 746 0.59 -39.43 -8.50
N LEU A 747 1.47 -38.44 -8.22
CA LEU A 747 2.45 -37.98 -9.20
C LEU A 747 3.47 -39.07 -9.57
N LYS A 748 3.95 -39.85 -8.59
CA LYS A 748 4.81 -41.03 -8.83
C LYS A 748 4.13 -42.04 -9.75
N SER A 749 2.88 -42.40 -9.45
CA SER A 749 2.10 -43.36 -10.23
C SER A 749 1.85 -42.89 -11.67
N LEU A 750 1.63 -41.59 -11.86
CA LEU A 750 1.49 -40.97 -13.19
C LEU A 750 2.80 -41.05 -13.99
N ILE A 751 3.94 -40.68 -13.38
CA ILE A 751 5.24 -40.72 -14.07
C ILE A 751 5.63 -42.18 -14.40
N GLU A 752 5.44 -43.11 -13.46
CA GLU A 752 5.66 -44.56 -13.67
C GLU A 752 4.67 -45.20 -14.66
N LYS A 753 3.50 -44.58 -14.89
CA LYS A 753 2.56 -45.00 -15.95
C LYS A 753 3.10 -44.59 -17.32
N VAL A 754 3.51 -43.33 -17.49
CA VAL A 754 3.95 -42.80 -18.79
C VAL A 754 5.33 -43.32 -19.21
N GLN A 755 6.27 -43.49 -18.28
CA GLN A 755 7.60 -44.07 -18.55
C GLN A 755 7.58 -45.52 -19.10
N LYS A 756 6.42 -46.21 -19.07
CA LYS A 756 6.24 -47.52 -19.72
C LYS A 756 6.01 -47.42 -21.23
N THR A 757 5.60 -46.26 -21.73
CA THR A 757 5.30 -46.02 -23.15
C THR A 757 6.25 -45.01 -23.78
N GLU A 758 6.59 -43.92 -23.07
CA GLU A 758 7.46 -42.86 -23.57
C GLU A 758 8.44 -42.36 -22.51
N LYS A 759 9.70 -42.14 -22.88
CA LYS A 759 10.70 -41.56 -21.98
C LYS A 759 10.49 -40.05 -21.88
N ILE A 760 10.28 -39.56 -20.66
CA ILE A 760 10.38 -38.13 -20.34
C ILE A 760 11.84 -37.68 -20.50
N ARG A 761 12.02 -36.54 -21.17
CA ARG A 761 13.31 -35.95 -21.58
C ARG A 761 13.44 -34.50 -21.14
N GLY A 762 12.33 -33.79 -20.99
CA GLY A 762 12.29 -32.44 -20.41
C GLY A 762 11.40 -32.38 -19.17
N ILE A 763 11.69 -31.43 -18.29
CA ILE A 763 10.87 -31.10 -17.12
C ILE A 763 10.66 -29.57 -17.10
N VAL A 764 9.41 -29.12 -16.99
CA VAL A 764 9.07 -27.72 -16.70
C VAL A 764 8.19 -27.67 -15.45
N HIS A 765 8.79 -27.26 -14.33
CA HIS A 765 8.11 -27.13 -13.05
C HIS A 765 7.55 -25.71 -12.87
N GLY A 766 6.30 -25.51 -13.30
CA GLY A 766 5.56 -24.26 -13.13
C GLY A 766 4.55 -24.24 -11.97
N ALA A 767 4.41 -25.34 -11.23
CA ALA A 767 3.39 -25.42 -10.18
C ALA A 767 3.71 -24.48 -9.01
N GLY A 768 2.67 -24.03 -8.33
CA GLY A 768 2.77 -23.14 -7.17
C GLY A 768 1.40 -22.76 -6.64
N VAL A 769 1.40 -22.28 -5.40
CA VAL A 769 0.35 -21.45 -4.80
C VAL A 769 1.06 -20.38 -3.97
N GLN A 770 0.38 -19.25 -3.76
CA GLN A 770 0.81 -18.18 -2.87
C GLN A 770 -0.44 -17.47 -2.34
N LYS A 771 -0.37 -16.98 -1.09
CA LYS A 771 -1.37 -16.12 -0.48
C LYS A 771 -0.67 -15.27 0.58
N SER A 772 -0.38 -14.01 0.24
CA SER A 772 0.38 -13.12 1.13
C SER A 772 -0.33 -12.92 2.48
N LYS A 773 0.40 -13.16 3.57
CA LYS A 773 -0.03 -12.98 4.96
C LYS A 773 1.19 -12.73 5.84
N LEU A 774 1.06 -11.83 6.81
CA LEU A 774 2.12 -11.58 7.80
C LEU A 774 2.47 -12.90 8.53
N PHE A 775 3.71 -13.03 9.00
CA PHE A 775 4.23 -14.27 9.57
C PHE A 775 3.39 -14.82 10.74
N GLU A 776 2.78 -13.93 11.54
CA GLU A 776 1.89 -14.29 12.65
C GLU A 776 0.50 -14.79 12.17
N GLU A 777 0.04 -14.34 11.00
CA GLU A 777 -1.26 -14.70 10.40
C GLU A 777 -1.22 -15.97 9.54
N LEU A 778 -0.03 -16.48 9.21
CA LEU A 778 0.10 -17.69 8.39
C LEU A 778 -0.45 -18.92 9.15
N ALA A 779 -1.32 -19.69 8.51
CA ALA A 779 -1.78 -20.98 9.03
C ALA A 779 -0.71 -22.07 8.78
N PRO A 780 -0.47 -23.02 9.72
CA PRO A 780 0.44 -24.14 9.50
C PRO A 780 0.15 -24.93 8.22
N GLU A 781 -1.12 -25.11 7.89
CA GLU A 781 -1.62 -25.85 6.72
C GLU A 781 -1.36 -25.08 5.42
N ALA A 782 -1.42 -23.74 5.47
CA ALA A 782 -1.06 -22.88 4.34
C ALA A 782 0.44 -22.98 4.05
N ILE A 783 1.27 -22.91 5.09
CA ILE A 783 2.73 -23.09 4.99
C ILE A 783 3.07 -24.45 4.37
N SER A 784 2.45 -25.54 4.86
CA SER A 784 2.61 -26.87 4.25
C SER A 784 2.25 -26.84 2.77
N ARG A 785 1.05 -26.35 2.44
CA ARG A 785 0.52 -26.35 1.07
C ARG A 785 1.39 -25.54 0.10
N THR A 786 1.94 -24.39 0.51
CA THR A 786 2.86 -23.58 -0.30
C THR A 786 4.15 -24.34 -0.58
N ILE A 787 4.80 -24.88 0.46
CA ILE A 787 6.07 -25.61 0.36
C ILE A 787 5.91 -26.88 -0.46
N GLU A 788 4.91 -27.71 -0.15
CA GLU A 788 4.64 -28.97 -0.84
C GLU A 788 4.35 -28.77 -2.33
N THR A 789 3.57 -27.75 -2.70
CA THR A 789 3.19 -27.52 -4.12
C THR A 789 4.42 -27.17 -4.98
N LYS A 790 5.44 -26.53 -4.39
CA LYS A 790 6.71 -26.19 -5.07
C LYS A 790 7.75 -27.29 -4.99
N LEU A 791 7.80 -28.07 -3.91
CA LEU A 791 8.92 -28.97 -3.64
C LEU A 791 8.64 -30.46 -3.87
N ASN A 792 7.46 -30.95 -3.48
CA ASN A 792 7.10 -32.37 -3.68
C ASN A 792 7.27 -32.82 -5.15
N PRO A 793 6.98 -32.00 -6.18
CA PRO A 793 7.09 -32.46 -7.57
C PRO A 793 8.53 -32.74 -7.99
N LEU A 794 9.48 -31.86 -7.66
CA LEU A 794 10.91 -32.05 -7.94
C LEU A 794 11.45 -33.28 -7.17
N PHE A 795 10.99 -33.47 -5.94
CA PHE A 795 11.38 -34.60 -5.10
C PHE A 795 10.82 -35.95 -5.55
N VAL A 796 9.59 -36.00 -6.09
CA VAL A 796 9.09 -37.19 -6.78
C VAL A 796 9.93 -37.48 -8.02
N MET A 797 10.16 -36.47 -8.87
CA MET A 797 10.95 -36.61 -10.11
C MET A 797 12.35 -37.17 -9.81
N LEU A 798 13.05 -36.65 -8.79
CA LEU A 798 14.36 -37.11 -8.32
C LEU A 798 14.40 -38.58 -7.87
N GLU A 799 13.27 -39.17 -7.50
CA GLU A 799 13.18 -40.58 -7.08
C GLU A 799 12.81 -41.53 -8.23
N VAL A 800 12.09 -41.04 -9.26
CA VAL A 800 11.46 -41.89 -10.29
C VAL A 800 12.02 -41.71 -11.70
N LEU A 801 12.76 -40.63 -11.97
CA LEU A 801 13.39 -40.35 -13.26
C LEU A 801 14.90 -40.59 -13.20
N ASP A 802 15.46 -41.19 -14.26
CA ASP A 802 16.90 -41.19 -14.47
C ASP A 802 17.33 -39.84 -15.07
N PHE A 803 17.99 -39.01 -14.27
CA PHE A 803 18.47 -37.70 -14.70
C PHE A 803 19.63 -37.75 -15.70
N SER A 804 20.20 -38.93 -16.00
CA SER A 804 21.10 -39.09 -17.16
C SER A 804 20.36 -39.18 -18.50
N ASP A 805 19.05 -39.49 -18.49
CA ASP A 805 18.18 -39.43 -19.67
C ASP A 805 17.54 -38.04 -19.88
N ILE A 806 17.59 -37.15 -18.88
CA ILE A 806 17.00 -35.80 -18.96
C ILE A 806 17.92 -34.84 -19.72
N LYS A 807 17.33 -33.97 -20.55
CA LYS A 807 18.01 -32.93 -21.33
C LYS A 807 17.70 -31.51 -20.81
N LEU A 808 16.49 -31.27 -20.30
CA LEU A 808 16.03 -29.99 -19.75
C LEU A 808 15.36 -30.16 -18.37
N LEU A 809 15.72 -29.29 -17.42
CA LEU A 809 14.97 -29.02 -16.19
C LEU A 809 14.82 -27.51 -16.03
N SER A 810 13.61 -26.99 -16.20
CA SER A 810 13.31 -25.58 -15.97
C SER A 810 12.28 -25.41 -14.86
N ALA A 811 12.47 -24.44 -13.96
CA ALA A 811 11.56 -24.16 -12.86
C ALA A 811 11.15 -22.68 -12.79
N PHE A 812 9.89 -22.44 -12.44
CA PHE A 812 9.36 -21.11 -12.17
C PHE A 812 9.55 -20.80 -10.69
N GLY A 813 10.55 -19.97 -10.40
CA GLY A 813 10.80 -19.41 -9.07
C GLY A 813 10.08 -18.07 -8.88
N SER A 814 10.59 -17.25 -7.97
CA SER A 814 10.10 -15.91 -7.68
C SER A 814 11.21 -15.04 -7.08
N ILE A 815 11.25 -13.77 -7.44
CA ILE A 815 12.14 -12.78 -6.80
C ILE A 815 11.94 -12.70 -5.27
N ALA A 816 10.78 -13.12 -4.75
CA ALA A 816 10.55 -13.25 -3.31
C ALA A 816 11.47 -14.32 -2.67
N GLY A 817 11.77 -15.41 -3.37
CA GLY A 817 12.77 -16.38 -2.91
C GLY A 817 14.19 -15.79 -2.92
N LEU A 818 14.52 -15.03 -3.97
CA LEU A 818 15.85 -14.45 -4.17
C LEU A 818 16.18 -13.28 -3.21
N PHE A 819 15.23 -12.38 -2.95
CA PHE A 819 15.46 -11.16 -2.14
C PHE A 819 14.63 -11.09 -0.84
N GLY A 820 13.69 -12.02 -0.62
CA GLY A 820 12.67 -11.88 0.41
C GLY A 820 11.54 -10.92 0.03
N ASN A 821 10.38 -11.11 0.66
CA ASN A 821 9.27 -10.16 0.60
C ASN A 821 8.40 -10.25 1.87
N MET A 822 7.90 -9.10 2.32
CA MET A 822 7.07 -8.98 3.52
C MET A 822 5.75 -9.74 3.34
N GLY A 823 5.40 -10.61 4.30
CA GLY A 823 4.19 -11.43 4.25
C GLY A 823 4.28 -12.62 3.27
N GLN A 824 5.49 -13.03 2.89
CA GLN A 824 5.76 -14.15 1.97
C GLN A 824 6.92 -15.03 2.49
N THR A 825 6.92 -15.35 3.79
CA THR A 825 7.99 -16.15 4.42
C THR A 825 7.98 -17.63 4.00
N ASP A 826 6.81 -18.21 3.76
CA ASP A 826 6.63 -19.58 3.27
C ASP A 826 6.93 -19.68 1.76
N TYR A 827 6.43 -18.73 0.98
CA TYR A 827 6.63 -18.67 -0.46
C TYR A 827 8.09 -18.37 -0.83
N ALA A 828 8.77 -17.48 -0.10
CA ALA A 828 10.19 -17.23 -0.32
C ALA A 828 11.05 -18.46 -0.03
N LEU A 829 10.81 -19.16 1.09
CA LEU A 829 11.48 -20.43 1.38
C LEU A 829 11.23 -21.46 0.28
N ALA A 830 9.98 -21.64 -0.14
CA ALA A 830 9.61 -22.62 -1.15
C ALA A 830 10.30 -22.38 -2.51
N ASN A 831 10.44 -21.13 -2.95
CA ASN A 831 11.12 -20.79 -4.20
C ASN A 831 12.66 -20.83 -4.06
N ASP A 832 13.22 -20.42 -2.92
CA ASP A 832 14.66 -20.46 -2.69
C ASP A 832 15.21 -21.90 -2.57
N VAL A 833 14.50 -22.78 -1.86
CA VAL A 833 14.82 -24.22 -1.82
C VAL A 833 14.75 -24.83 -3.23
N LEU A 834 13.72 -24.47 -4.01
CA LEU A 834 13.56 -24.92 -5.40
C LEU A 834 14.73 -24.47 -6.28
N ALA A 835 15.13 -23.20 -6.21
CA ALA A 835 16.27 -22.66 -6.96
C ALA A 835 17.59 -23.37 -6.60
N CYS A 836 17.84 -23.59 -5.31
CA CYS A 836 19.00 -24.33 -4.84
C CYS A 836 18.99 -25.79 -5.33
N ALA A 837 17.83 -26.48 -5.23
CA ALA A 837 17.68 -27.86 -5.67
C ALA A 837 17.91 -28.04 -7.18
N VAL A 838 17.41 -27.12 -8.01
CA VAL A 838 17.63 -27.13 -9.46
C VAL A 838 19.11 -26.87 -9.80
N SER A 839 19.78 -25.93 -9.11
CA SER A 839 21.22 -25.71 -9.26
C SER A 839 22.03 -26.97 -8.90
N ALA A 840 21.73 -27.63 -7.77
CA ALA A 840 22.38 -28.88 -7.38
C ALA A 840 22.21 -29.99 -8.44
N ILE A 841 21.05 -30.08 -9.08
CA ILE A 841 20.79 -31.05 -10.16
C ILE A 841 21.65 -30.73 -11.40
N GLY A 842 21.71 -29.47 -11.86
CA GLY A 842 22.59 -29.07 -12.97
C GLY A 842 24.08 -29.24 -12.66
N GLN A 843 24.47 -29.03 -11.41
CA GLN A 843 25.84 -29.33 -10.96
C GLN A 843 26.13 -30.84 -10.97
N GLN A 844 25.18 -31.68 -10.58
CA GLN A 844 25.33 -33.15 -10.54
C GLN A 844 25.25 -33.82 -11.92
N TYR A 845 24.36 -33.36 -12.81
CA TYR A 845 24.06 -33.99 -14.10
C TYR A 845 24.38 -33.03 -15.26
N LYS A 846 25.63 -33.05 -15.74
CA LYS A 846 26.13 -32.12 -16.76
C LYS A 846 25.45 -32.22 -18.15
N ASN A 847 24.62 -33.25 -18.36
CA ASN A 847 23.76 -33.43 -19.53
C ASN A 847 22.44 -32.64 -19.45
N VAL A 848 22.06 -32.15 -18.27
CA VAL A 848 20.81 -31.42 -18.04
C VAL A 848 21.08 -29.91 -18.12
N LEU A 849 20.39 -29.22 -19.03
CA LEU A 849 20.18 -27.77 -18.89
C LEU A 849 19.22 -27.55 -17.72
N ALA A 850 19.77 -27.25 -16.54
CA ALA A 850 18.99 -26.96 -15.33
C ALA A 850 18.95 -25.45 -15.08
N ASN A 851 17.76 -24.85 -15.02
CA ASN A 851 17.59 -23.44 -14.65
C ASN A 851 16.33 -23.20 -13.79
N THR A 852 16.41 -22.19 -12.92
CA THR A 852 15.25 -21.57 -12.27
C THR A 852 15.18 -20.11 -12.69
N VAL A 853 14.01 -19.67 -13.17
CA VAL A 853 13.73 -18.26 -13.47
C VAL A 853 12.93 -17.66 -12.33
N GLU A 854 13.56 -16.74 -11.60
CA GLU A 854 12.99 -16.00 -10.48
C GLU A 854 12.20 -14.81 -11.04
N TRP A 855 10.87 -14.95 -11.11
CA TRP A 855 9.98 -13.96 -11.72
C TRP A 855 9.58 -12.84 -10.75
N THR A 856 9.48 -11.60 -11.26
CA THR A 856 8.64 -10.54 -10.67
C THR A 856 7.15 -10.78 -10.94
N ALA A 857 6.27 -9.90 -10.48
CA ALA A 857 4.83 -9.95 -10.78
C ALA A 857 4.54 -9.85 -12.29
N TRP A 858 3.43 -10.45 -12.74
CA TRP A 858 3.01 -10.44 -14.15
C TRP A 858 1.71 -9.64 -14.32
N VAL A 859 1.57 -8.92 -15.43
CA VAL A 859 0.37 -8.12 -15.75
C VAL A 859 -0.74 -9.01 -16.30
N GLY A 860 -1.96 -8.86 -15.78
CA GLY A 860 -3.20 -9.44 -16.32
C GLY A 860 -3.30 -10.97 -16.27
N THR A 861 -2.26 -11.67 -15.80
CA THR A 861 -2.18 -13.13 -15.74
C THR A 861 -1.25 -13.56 -14.59
N GLY A 862 -1.51 -14.72 -13.98
CA GLY A 862 -0.65 -15.27 -12.93
C GLY A 862 -1.33 -15.30 -11.56
N MET A 863 -0.56 -15.04 -10.49
CA MET A 863 -0.99 -15.16 -9.09
C MET A 863 -0.97 -13.83 -8.32
N ALA A 864 -0.30 -12.79 -8.84
CA ALA A 864 -0.20 -11.50 -8.16
C ALA A 864 -1.52 -10.74 -8.22
N THR A 865 -1.97 -10.20 -7.09
CA THR A 865 -3.11 -9.26 -7.04
C THR A 865 -2.72 -7.90 -7.60
N GLU A 866 -3.70 -7.06 -7.96
CA GLU A 866 -3.43 -5.68 -8.41
C GLU A 866 -2.76 -4.84 -7.31
N ALA A 867 -3.12 -5.05 -6.05
CA ALA A 867 -2.49 -4.39 -4.90
C ALA A 867 -1.01 -4.78 -4.75
N GLU A 868 -0.67 -6.06 -4.89
CA GLU A 868 0.73 -6.51 -4.92
C GLU A 868 1.46 -5.98 -6.15
N THR A 869 0.81 -5.98 -7.32
CA THR A 869 1.35 -5.49 -8.60
C THR A 869 1.69 -4.01 -8.53
N LYS A 870 0.82 -3.19 -7.92
CA LYS A 870 1.07 -1.77 -7.61
C LYS A 870 2.21 -1.61 -6.61
N ARG A 871 2.20 -2.35 -5.50
CA ARG A 871 3.28 -2.34 -4.48
C ARG A 871 4.64 -2.71 -5.06
N PHE A 872 4.71 -3.65 -6.01
CA PHE A 872 5.96 -3.98 -6.68
C PHE A 872 6.43 -2.83 -7.59
N ALA A 873 5.55 -2.19 -8.36
CA ALA A 873 5.91 -1.00 -9.14
C ALA A 873 6.43 0.15 -8.25
N GLU A 874 5.82 0.36 -7.07
CA GLU A 874 6.27 1.32 -6.05
C GLU A 874 7.65 0.97 -5.46
N MET A 875 8.07 -0.30 -5.52
CA MET A 875 9.42 -0.78 -5.15
C MET A 875 10.37 -0.86 -6.36
N GLY A 876 10.09 -0.16 -7.46
CA GLY A 876 10.89 -0.17 -8.69
C GLY A 876 10.78 -1.46 -9.53
N LEU A 877 10.02 -2.45 -9.06
CA LEU A 877 9.79 -3.73 -9.73
C LEU A 877 8.59 -3.62 -10.68
N ASN A 878 8.80 -2.96 -11.82
CA ASN A 878 7.81 -2.93 -12.89
C ASN A 878 7.34 -4.36 -13.26
N PRO A 879 6.02 -4.64 -13.26
CA PRO A 879 5.48 -5.94 -13.62
C PRO A 879 5.76 -6.34 -15.08
N VAL A 880 5.86 -7.64 -15.32
CA VAL A 880 6.15 -8.24 -16.63
C VAL A 880 4.85 -8.52 -17.40
N ASN A 881 4.69 -7.97 -18.60
CA ASN A 881 3.60 -8.40 -19.48
C ASN A 881 3.91 -9.77 -20.11
N VAL A 882 2.86 -10.48 -20.55
CA VAL A 882 2.95 -11.88 -21.02
C VAL A 882 3.99 -12.08 -22.12
N GLU A 883 3.95 -11.24 -23.17
CA GLU A 883 4.88 -11.34 -24.30
C GLU A 883 6.34 -11.16 -23.86
N THR A 884 6.61 -10.17 -23.00
CA THR A 884 7.96 -9.90 -22.49
C THR A 884 8.45 -11.05 -21.61
N GLY A 885 7.59 -11.60 -20.76
CA GLY A 885 7.92 -12.76 -19.91
C GLY A 885 8.22 -14.01 -20.73
N VAL A 886 7.41 -14.30 -21.75
CA VAL A 886 7.65 -15.41 -22.70
C VAL A 886 8.97 -15.21 -23.46
N ASN A 887 9.28 -13.99 -23.90
CA ASN A 887 10.55 -13.66 -24.57
C ASN A 887 11.78 -13.75 -23.63
N LEU A 888 11.61 -13.54 -22.31
CA LEU A 888 12.65 -13.77 -21.30
C LEU A 888 12.82 -15.25 -20.97
N TYR A 889 11.74 -16.03 -20.94
CA TYR A 889 11.80 -17.49 -20.81
C TYR A 889 12.52 -18.13 -22.01
N ASP A 890 12.22 -17.65 -23.22
CA ASP A 890 12.94 -18.00 -24.44
C ASP A 890 14.46 -17.78 -24.30
N GLN A 891 14.88 -16.64 -23.75
CA GLN A 891 16.30 -16.36 -23.48
C GLN A 891 16.88 -17.31 -22.41
N ALA A 892 16.12 -17.60 -21.36
CA ALA A 892 16.54 -18.52 -20.30
C ALA A 892 16.78 -19.95 -20.80
N ILE A 893 16.00 -20.43 -21.77
CA ILE A 893 16.06 -21.82 -22.28
C ILE A 893 16.97 -21.96 -23.50
N PHE A 894 16.93 -21.02 -24.45
CA PHE A 894 17.66 -21.14 -25.71
C PHE A 894 19.03 -20.46 -25.69
N ASN A 895 19.25 -19.45 -24.84
CA ASN A 895 20.43 -18.59 -24.96
C ASN A 895 21.43 -18.69 -23.78
N THR A 896 21.11 -19.44 -22.71
CA THR A 896 21.98 -19.51 -21.52
C THR A 896 21.96 -20.88 -20.85
N ASN A 897 22.96 -21.15 -20.01
CA ASN A 897 23.08 -22.36 -19.19
C ASN A 897 23.34 -22.04 -17.70
N LEU A 898 22.97 -20.85 -17.25
CA LEU A 898 23.15 -20.38 -15.87
C LEU A 898 22.00 -20.90 -14.99
N PRO A 899 22.28 -21.42 -13.77
CA PRO A 899 21.30 -22.21 -13.01
C PRO A 899 20.23 -21.37 -12.28
N ARG A 900 20.55 -20.14 -11.89
CA ARG A 900 19.63 -19.22 -11.21
C ARG A 900 19.59 -17.89 -11.95
N LEU A 901 18.46 -17.62 -12.58
CA LEU A 901 18.19 -16.47 -13.43
C LEU A 901 17.12 -15.62 -12.77
N ALA A 902 17.18 -14.30 -12.93
CA ALA A 902 16.17 -13.38 -12.39
C ALA A 902 15.59 -12.51 -13.52
N ALA A 903 14.27 -12.41 -13.58
CA ALA A 903 13.53 -11.72 -14.63
C ALA A 903 12.76 -10.53 -14.02
N PHE A 904 13.35 -9.34 -14.15
CA PHE A 904 12.82 -8.08 -13.62
C PHE A 904 13.39 -6.89 -14.42
N ASN A 905 12.99 -5.67 -14.07
CA ASN A 905 13.33 -4.46 -14.83
C ASN A 905 14.71 -3.87 -14.48
N GLN A 906 15.39 -3.24 -15.44
CA GLN A 906 16.59 -2.42 -15.17
C GLN A 906 16.24 -1.11 -14.43
N GLY A 907 15.96 -1.22 -13.14
CA GLY A 907 16.35 -0.19 -12.17
C GLY A 907 17.74 -0.56 -11.64
N ALA A 908 18.79 0.16 -12.05
CA ALA A 908 20.16 -0.11 -11.59
C ALA A 908 20.26 -0.05 -10.05
N GLU A 909 19.48 0.84 -9.45
CA GLU A 909 19.35 1.04 -8.01
C GLU A 909 18.71 -0.15 -7.29
N PHE A 910 17.84 -0.94 -7.94
CA PHE A 910 17.14 -2.04 -7.26
C PHE A 910 18.11 -3.15 -6.83
N ALA A 911 19.02 -3.55 -7.73
CA ALA A 911 20.02 -4.58 -7.46
C ALA A 911 21.05 -4.12 -6.41
N SER A 912 21.49 -2.85 -6.47
CA SER A 912 22.38 -2.30 -5.44
C SER A 912 21.67 -2.13 -4.10
N ASN A 913 20.49 -1.51 -4.07
CA ASN A 913 19.78 -1.21 -2.83
C ASN A 913 19.39 -2.48 -2.07
N ARG A 914 18.92 -3.54 -2.74
CA ARG A 914 18.62 -4.81 -2.04
C ARG A 914 19.84 -5.66 -1.68
N GLN A 915 21.00 -5.51 -2.33
CA GLN A 915 22.19 -6.33 -2.02
C GLN A 915 23.28 -5.62 -1.21
N LEU A 916 23.20 -4.29 -1.02
CA LEU A 916 24.14 -3.52 -0.20
C LEU A 916 23.52 -2.83 1.03
N ASN A 917 22.19 -2.62 1.08
CA ASN A 917 21.57 -1.84 2.17
C ASN A 917 21.08 -2.69 3.35
N ASN A 918 21.87 -3.66 3.84
CA ASN A 918 21.68 -4.16 5.21
C ASN A 918 22.39 -3.25 6.22
N PHE A 919 21.74 -2.12 6.55
CA PHE A 919 22.13 -1.21 7.64
C PHE A 919 23.63 -0.83 7.69
N THR A 920 24.14 -0.22 6.61
CA THR A 920 25.43 0.49 6.65
C THR A 920 25.30 1.77 7.48
N VAL A 921 25.29 1.64 8.81
CA VAL A 921 25.42 2.77 9.72
C VAL A 921 26.73 3.51 9.42
N ALA A 922 26.58 4.77 9.02
CA ALA A 922 27.60 5.76 8.68
C ALA A 922 28.60 5.37 7.56
N SER A 923 28.26 5.75 6.32
CA SER A 923 29.22 5.94 5.22
C SER A 923 29.18 7.38 4.66
N ARG A 924 29.07 8.35 5.59
CA ARG A 924 28.95 9.82 5.38
C ARG A 924 27.65 10.27 4.67
N PRO A 925 27.00 11.36 5.13
CA PRO A 925 26.30 12.23 4.19
C PRO A 925 27.29 12.67 3.11
N LYS A 926 26.85 12.84 1.86
CA LYS A 926 27.65 13.63 0.91
C LYS A 926 28.00 14.95 1.61
N GLU A 927 29.27 15.36 1.53
CA GLU A 927 29.62 16.68 2.01
C GLU A 927 28.72 17.67 1.28
N TYR A 928 28.07 18.61 1.97
CA TYR A 928 27.13 19.59 1.38
C TYR A 928 27.85 20.64 0.49
N LEU A 929 28.96 20.23 -0.12
CA LEU A 929 29.59 20.82 -1.29
C LEU A 929 28.59 20.80 -2.45
N LEU A 930 27.92 21.93 -2.61
CA LEU A 930 27.47 22.43 -3.90
C LEU A 930 28.54 22.08 -4.95
N THR A 931 28.16 21.36 -6.00
CA THR A 931 29.08 20.71 -6.97
C THR A 931 29.84 21.69 -7.89
N GLY A 932 29.86 22.97 -7.53
CA GLY A 932 30.22 24.10 -8.38
C GLY A 932 29.02 24.77 -9.06
N GLU A 933 27.85 24.10 -9.10
CA GLU A 933 26.74 24.46 -9.99
C GLU A 933 25.42 24.77 -9.25
N ASN A 934 25.46 25.18 -7.98
CA ASN A 934 24.30 25.49 -7.11
C ASN A 934 23.26 24.36 -6.88
N GLU A 935 23.45 23.19 -7.47
CA GLU A 935 22.56 22.05 -7.33
C GLU A 935 22.74 21.30 -6.01
N VAL A 936 21.64 20.72 -5.53
CA VAL A 936 21.60 19.75 -4.42
C VAL A 936 20.71 18.58 -4.83
N PHE A 937 21.19 17.37 -4.60
CA PHE A 937 20.49 16.13 -4.89
C PHE A 937 20.28 15.37 -3.58
N PHE A 938 19.03 15.06 -3.25
CA PHE A 938 18.66 14.23 -2.10
C PHE A 938 18.25 12.84 -2.56
N THR A 939 18.62 11.79 -1.83
CA THR A 939 18.10 10.43 -2.06
C THR A 939 17.67 9.75 -0.77
N GLN A 940 16.64 8.91 -0.84
CA GLN A 940 16.24 8.06 0.28
C GLN A 940 17.32 7.02 0.63
N ALA A 941 18.26 6.72 -0.27
CA ALA A 941 19.35 5.78 -0.04
C ALA A 941 20.56 6.39 0.71
N GLU A 942 21.00 7.58 0.31
CA GLU A 942 22.17 8.27 0.91
C GLU A 942 21.76 9.17 2.08
N ASP A 943 20.68 9.94 1.94
CA ASP A 943 20.19 10.89 2.93
C ASP A 943 19.25 10.22 3.93
N ILE A 944 19.80 9.27 4.71
CA ILE A 944 19.10 8.44 5.71
C ILE A 944 18.24 9.20 6.74
N TYR A 945 18.36 10.52 6.79
CA TYR A 945 17.57 11.42 7.62
C TYR A 945 16.20 11.77 7.02
N VAL A 946 16.07 11.76 5.69
CA VAL A 946 14.81 11.98 4.95
C VAL A 946 13.79 10.89 5.33
N ASN A 947 14.23 9.63 5.34
CA ASN A 947 13.39 8.48 5.76
C ASN A 947 13.07 8.49 7.26
N GLN A 948 13.74 9.33 8.03
CA GLN A 948 13.50 9.54 9.46
C GLN A 948 12.79 10.88 9.75
N HIS A 949 12.26 11.54 8.73
CA HIS A 949 11.46 12.76 8.88
C HIS A 949 10.25 12.69 7.95
N LEU A 950 9.22 11.94 8.37
CA LEU A 950 8.01 11.70 7.59
C LEU A 950 6.90 12.68 7.96
N VAL A 951 6.24 13.26 6.96
CA VAL A 951 4.98 14.01 7.12
C VAL A 951 3.90 13.26 6.33
N GLN A 952 2.81 12.87 6.99
CA GLN A 952 1.75 12.01 6.42
C GLN A 952 2.34 10.79 5.69
N PHE A 953 3.26 10.09 6.38
CA PHE A 953 4.08 8.96 5.88
C PHE A 953 5.01 9.27 4.67
N THR A 954 4.95 10.45 4.07
CA THR A 954 5.83 10.88 2.98
C THR A 954 7.18 11.36 3.52
N PRO A 955 8.32 10.86 3.02
CA PRO A 955 9.65 11.36 3.41
C PRO A 955 9.90 12.80 2.92
N VAL A 956 10.29 13.70 3.83
CA VAL A 956 10.58 15.11 3.50
C VAL A 956 11.91 15.58 4.09
N VAL A 957 12.61 16.46 3.37
CA VAL A 957 13.83 17.11 3.89
C VAL A 957 13.43 18.07 5.04
N PRO A 958 14.02 17.97 6.24
CA PRO A 958 13.69 18.88 7.35
C PRO A 958 14.11 20.33 7.04
N GLY A 959 13.29 21.30 7.48
CA GLY A 959 13.52 22.73 7.21
C GLY A 959 14.86 23.27 7.73
N THR A 960 15.43 22.66 8.76
CA THR A 960 16.74 23.02 9.30
C THR A 960 17.90 22.58 8.40
N PHE A 961 17.78 21.47 7.67
CA PHE A 961 18.77 21.07 6.66
C PHE A 961 18.73 22.00 5.45
N VAL A 962 17.52 22.37 4.99
CA VAL A 962 17.31 23.43 3.97
C VAL A 962 17.95 24.75 4.39
N THR A 963 17.80 25.12 5.67
CA THR A 963 18.39 26.35 6.23
C THR A 963 19.92 26.29 6.27
N GLU A 964 20.50 25.16 6.67
CA GLU A 964 21.96 24.94 6.65
C GLU A 964 22.52 25.01 5.22
N ILE A 965 21.85 24.39 4.26
CA ILE A 965 22.22 24.43 2.83
C ILE A 965 22.23 25.87 2.29
N LEU A 966 21.23 26.69 2.66
CA LEU A 966 21.19 28.11 2.30
C LEU A 966 22.34 28.90 2.96
N MET A 967 22.67 28.63 4.23
CA MET A 967 23.79 29.29 4.92
C MET A 967 25.17 28.88 4.37
N GLU A 968 25.36 27.62 3.98
CA GLU A 968 26.60 27.14 3.36
C GLU A 968 26.78 27.68 1.93
N SER A 969 25.68 27.93 1.19
CA SER A 969 25.75 28.63 -0.11
C SER A 969 26.28 30.08 -0.02
N LEU A 970 26.27 30.66 1.19
CA LEU A 970 26.78 32.00 1.49
C LEU A 970 28.16 31.98 2.17
N LYS A 971 28.87 30.84 2.21
CA LYS A 971 30.08 30.68 3.04
C LYS A 971 31.22 31.66 2.77
N ASP A 972 31.32 32.15 1.54
CA ASP A 972 32.31 33.11 1.06
C ASP A 972 31.72 34.54 0.94
N SER A 973 30.60 34.80 1.62
CA SER A 973 29.82 36.04 1.56
C SER A 973 29.75 36.75 2.92
N ASP A 974 29.60 38.07 2.86
CA ASP A 974 29.38 38.97 4.00
C ASP A 974 27.89 39.05 4.43
N LEU A 975 27.04 38.20 3.84
CA LEU A 975 25.59 38.18 3.98
C LEU A 975 25.12 36.91 4.72
N SER A 976 24.13 37.06 5.58
CA SER A 976 23.43 35.99 6.29
C SER A 976 22.02 35.81 5.74
N VAL A 977 21.42 34.65 6.02
CA VAL A 977 20.00 34.39 5.74
C VAL A 977 19.10 35.04 6.80
N THR A 978 18.03 35.71 6.37
CA THR A 978 16.90 36.09 7.22
C THR A 978 15.58 35.67 6.57
N ASP A 979 14.51 35.65 7.35
CA ASP A 979 13.13 35.46 6.87
C ASP A 979 13.01 34.16 6.04
N VAL A 980 13.61 33.06 6.53
CA VAL A 980 13.65 31.75 5.87
C VAL A 980 12.25 31.14 5.94
N ARG A 981 11.56 31.10 4.80
CA ARG A 981 10.16 30.63 4.70
C ARG A 981 10.08 29.26 4.08
N PHE A 982 9.25 28.39 4.66
CA PHE A 982 8.94 27.06 4.12
C PHE A 982 7.60 27.16 3.38
N ARG A 983 7.66 27.22 2.04
CA ARG A 983 6.50 27.41 1.17
C ARG A 983 5.83 26.09 0.80
N ARG A 984 6.63 25.04 0.57
CA ARG A 984 6.18 23.66 0.34
C ARG A 984 7.17 22.67 0.98
N PRO A 985 6.72 21.52 1.49
CA PRO A 985 7.64 20.47 1.93
C PRO A 985 8.47 19.94 0.76
N LEU A 986 9.76 19.71 0.98
CA LEU A 986 10.65 19.06 0.01
C LEU A 986 10.42 17.54 0.09
N GLN A 987 9.35 17.06 -0.53
CA GLN A 987 8.98 15.65 -0.59
C GLN A 987 9.92 14.88 -1.54
N VAL A 988 10.61 13.86 -1.03
CA VAL A 988 11.53 13.03 -1.82
C VAL A 988 10.76 11.84 -2.41
N LYS A 989 9.94 12.13 -3.42
CA LYS A 989 9.10 11.16 -4.16
C LYS A 989 9.96 10.39 -5.17
N ASN A 990 9.69 9.08 -5.34
CA ASN A 990 10.44 8.20 -6.25
C ASN A 990 11.94 8.08 -5.90
N GLU A 991 12.24 7.78 -4.64
CA GLU A 991 13.59 7.60 -4.04
C GLU A 991 14.58 8.78 -4.15
N SER A 992 14.31 9.85 -4.94
CA SER A 992 15.23 10.98 -5.13
C SER A 992 14.54 12.34 -5.36
N LEU A 993 15.28 13.44 -5.19
CA LEU A 993 14.82 14.81 -5.46
C LEU A 993 16.01 15.72 -5.83
N GLN A 994 15.97 16.36 -7.00
CA GLN A 994 16.98 17.34 -7.43
C GLN A 994 16.45 18.77 -7.37
N VAL A 995 17.18 19.63 -6.65
CA VAL A 995 16.87 21.05 -6.47
C VAL A 995 18.09 21.91 -6.81
N GLU A 996 17.85 23.21 -6.99
CA GLU A 996 18.87 24.20 -7.28
C GLU A 996 18.68 25.44 -6.40
N ILE A 997 19.77 26.02 -5.92
CA ILE A 997 19.77 27.27 -5.16
C ILE A 997 19.94 28.45 -6.13
N VAL A 998 18.84 29.10 -6.49
CA VAL A 998 18.88 30.28 -7.37
C VAL A 998 18.98 31.55 -6.52
N ARG A 999 19.96 32.39 -6.82
CA ARG A 999 20.00 33.76 -6.30
C ARG A 999 19.08 34.66 -7.11
N ASN A 1000 18.20 35.35 -6.41
CA ASN A 1000 17.24 36.28 -6.97
C ASN A 1000 17.37 37.63 -6.23
N GLU A 1001 18.11 38.57 -6.82
CA GLU A 1001 18.45 39.87 -6.20
C GLU A 1001 19.07 39.69 -4.80
N ASP A 1002 18.41 40.20 -3.76
CA ASP A 1002 18.75 40.08 -2.34
C ASP A 1002 18.03 38.89 -1.66
N SER A 1003 17.78 37.81 -2.39
CA SER A 1003 17.19 36.57 -1.87
C SER A 1003 17.84 35.31 -2.46
N LEU A 1004 17.71 34.19 -1.75
CA LEU A 1004 17.98 32.84 -2.27
C LEU A 1004 16.69 32.03 -2.29
N LEU A 1005 16.53 31.18 -3.30
CA LEU A 1005 15.37 30.32 -3.51
C LEU A 1005 15.85 28.88 -3.78
N ILE A 1006 15.32 27.89 -3.05
CA ILE A 1006 15.47 26.48 -3.43
C ILE A 1006 14.29 26.10 -4.33
N VAL A 1007 14.59 25.81 -5.60
CA VAL A 1007 13.63 25.49 -6.66
C VAL A 1007 13.88 24.09 -7.24
N PRO A 1008 12.90 23.42 -7.89
CA PRO A 1008 13.16 22.20 -8.64
C PRO A 1008 14.23 22.42 -9.71
N LYS A 1009 15.09 21.42 -9.96
CA LYS A 1009 16.03 21.48 -11.09
C LYS A 1009 15.28 21.42 -12.42
N ASP A 1010 14.36 20.48 -12.58
CA ASP A 1010 13.59 20.23 -13.82
C ASP A 1010 12.48 21.26 -14.06
N ARG A 1011 12.81 22.54 -13.91
CA ARG A 1011 11.94 23.69 -14.19
C ARG A 1011 12.28 24.29 -15.56
N PRO A 1012 11.31 24.87 -16.30
CA PRO A 1012 11.64 25.70 -17.46
C PRO A 1012 12.40 26.97 -17.03
N ASN A 1013 13.13 27.57 -17.97
CA ASN A 1013 13.74 28.89 -17.76
C ASN A 1013 12.64 29.93 -17.52
N LEU A 1014 12.70 30.59 -16.35
CA LEU A 1014 11.66 31.47 -15.84
C LEU A 1014 12.26 32.71 -15.20
N GLU A 1015 11.54 33.83 -15.28
CA GLU A 1015 11.95 35.09 -14.67
C GLU A 1015 11.98 35.03 -13.13
N ALA A 1016 12.82 35.88 -12.54
CA ALA A 1016 12.96 36.18 -11.12
C ALA A 1016 11.68 35.99 -10.28
N LYS A 1017 10.57 36.63 -10.69
CA LYS A 1017 9.28 36.62 -9.97
C LYS A 1017 8.59 35.25 -9.98
N ALA A 1018 8.70 34.48 -11.07
CA ALA A 1018 8.06 33.17 -11.18
C ALA A 1018 8.80 32.10 -10.36
N LEU A 1019 10.12 32.23 -10.19
CA LEU A 1019 10.92 31.34 -9.34
C LEU A 1019 10.46 31.36 -7.87
N VAL A 1020 9.99 32.50 -7.38
CA VAL A 1020 9.45 32.65 -6.01
C VAL A 1020 8.26 31.71 -5.78
N ASN A 1021 7.38 31.55 -6.77
CA ASN A 1021 6.18 30.71 -6.69
C ASN A 1021 6.47 29.21 -6.89
N LEU A 1022 7.60 28.86 -7.52
CA LEU A 1022 8.08 27.48 -7.67
C LEU A 1022 8.97 27.01 -6.52
N SER A 1023 9.56 27.92 -5.77
CA SER A 1023 10.48 27.56 -4.67
C SER A 1023 9.79 26.77 -3.55
N PHE A 1024 10.44 25.71 -3.08
CA PHE A 1024 10.04 24.99 -1.88
C PHE A 1024 10.30 25.83 -0.63
N SER A 1025 11.42 26.54 -0.62
CA SER A 1025 11.82 27.46 0.45
C SER A 1025 12.64 28.61 -0.13
N GLY A 1026 12.69 29.73 0.58
CA GLY A 1026 13.57 30.85 0.25
C GLY A 1026 13.83 31.74 1.46
N CYS A 1027 14.86 32.56 1.37
CA CYS A 1027 15.29 33.49 2.41
C CYS A 1027 15.75 34.82 1.81
N ASN A 1028 15.66 35.88 2.59
CA ASN A 1028 16.27 37.17 2.28
C ASN A 1028 17.75 37.16 2.66
N LEU A 1029 18.54 37.99 1.98
CA LEU A 1029 19.97 38.18 2.23
C LEU A 1029 20.19 39.52 2.91
N LYS A 1030 20.68 39.51 4.15
CA LYS A 1030 21.02 40.72 4.90
C LYS A 1030 22.36 40.56 5.59
N LYS A 1031 23.13 41.64 5.69
CA LYS A 1031 24.26 41.66 6.61
C LYS A 1031 23.72 41.84 8.03
N ILE A 1032 23.89 40.83 8.88
CA ILE A 1032 23.42 40.83 10.27
C ILE A 1032 24.64 40.98 11.19
N ASP A 1033 24.65 42.01 12.04
CA ASP A 1033 25.63 42.10 13.13
C ASP A 1033 25.34 41.02 14.17
N LYS A 1034 26.39 40.39 14.73
CA LYS A 1034 26.23 39.32 15.73
C LYS A 1034 25.44 39.82 16.93
N PHE A 1035 24.28 39.21 17.19
CA PHE A 1035 23.46 39.52 18.35
C PHE A 1035 24.24 39.24 19.64
N GLU A 1036 24.18 40.15 20.62
CA GLU A 1036 24.98 40.04 21.84
C GLU A 1036 24.49 38.88 22.73
N GLU A 1037 25.38 37.95 23.09
CA GLU A 1037 25.03 36.77 23.90
C GLU A 1037 24.45 37.14 25.28
N SER A 1038 24.81 38.32 25.80
CA SER A 1038 24.30 38.92 27.04
C SER A 1038 22.80 39.28 26.99
N LYS A 1039 22.21 39.39 25.80
CA LYS A 1039 20.78 39.65 25.58
C LYS A 1039 19.95 38.38 25.38
N LEU A 1040 20.58 37.20 25.28
CA LEU A 1040 19.90 35.92 25.14
C LEU A 1040 19.53 35.33 26.52
N PRO A 1041 18.36 34.70 26.69
CA PRO A 1041 17.89 34.19 27.98
C PRO A 1041 18.88 33.19 28.60
N THR A 1042 19.03 33.23 29.91
CA THR A 1042 20.03 32.45 30.66
C THR A 1042 19.38 31.33 31.48
N LEU A 1043 20.03 30.16 31.55
CA LEU A 1043 19.56 29.04 32.35
C LEU A 1043 19.86 29.25 33.84
N SER A 1044 18.83 29.27 34.70
CA SER A 1044 19.02 29.33 36.16
C SER A 1044 19.32 27.97 36.77
N ASP A 1045 20.10 27.92 37.85
CA ASP A 1045 20.42 26.67 38.58
C ASP A 1045 19.19 25.90 39.08
N LYS A 1046 18.07 26.60 39.31
CA LYS A 1046 16.78 25.98 39.68
C LYS A 1046 16.25 25.14 38.50
N ILE A 1047 16.08 25.75 37.33
CA ILE A 1047 15.59 25.07 36.12
C ILE A 1047 16.60 24.00 35.67
N LYS A 1048 17.90 24.29 35.76
CA LYS A 1048 19.00 23.34 35.48
C LYS A 1048 18.85 22.04 36.29
N LYS A 1049 18.55 22.14 37.59
CA LYS A 1049 18.28 20.97 38.45
C LYS A 1049 16.96 20.26 38.08
N GLN A 1050 15.89 21.01 37.83
CA GLN A 1050 14.60 20.43 37.47
C GLN A 1050 14.68 19.63 36.14
N LEU A 1051 15.33 20.17 35.10
CA LEU A 1051 15.60 19.44 33.85
C LEU A 1051 16.36 18.13 34.09
N LEU A 1052 17.40 18.16 34.92
CA LEU A 1052 18.22 16.99 35.27
C LEU A 1052 17.52 15.99 36.21
N GLU A 1053 16.41 16.38 36.85
CA GLU A 1053 15.55 15.49 37.64
C GLU A 1053 14.43 14.87 36.79
N GLU A 1054 13.88 15.60 35.82
CA GLU A 1054 12.88 15.06 34.89
C GLU A 1054 13.51 14.20 33.80
N GLY A 1055 14.71 14.54 33.30
CA GLY A 1055 15.46 13.72 32.35
C GLY A 1055 15.87 12.34 32.89
N LYS A 1056 15.76 12.13 34.22
CA LYS A 1056 15.91 10.82 34.89
C LYS A 1056 14.60 10.04 35.01
N LYS A 1057 13.45 10.69 34.81
CA LYS A 1057 12.09 10.13 34.98
C LYS A 1057 11.40 9.84 33.65
N VAL A 1058 11.63 10.67 32.62
CA VAL A 1058 10.76 10.73 31.44
C VAL A 1058 11.15 9.73 30.34
N GLY A 1059 12.44 9.52 30.06
CA GLY A 1059 12.88 8.55 29.05
C GLY A 1059 12.22 8.79 27.67
N ASN A 1060 11.71 7.72 27.04
CA ASN A 1060 11.01 7.81 25.76
C ASN A 1060 9.57 8.36 25.85
N ALA A 1061 9.01 8.53 27.05
CA ALA A 1061 7.60 8.86 27.26
C ALA A 1061 7.16 10.21 26.67
N PHE A 1062 8.11 11.10 26.36
CA PHE A 1062 7.88 12.31 25.59
C PHE A 1062 7.45 12.00 24.15
N TYR A 1063 8.21 11.15 23.45
CA TYR A 1063 7.91 10.76 22.07
C TYR A 1063 6.74 9.76 21.99
N GLU A 1064 6.56 8.90 23.00
CA GLU A 1064 5.38 8.02 23.09
C GLU A 1064 4.07 8.83 23.13
N LYS A 1065 4.03 9.93 23.89
CA LYS A 1065 2.88 10.86 23.89
C LYS A 1065 2.68 11.55 22.55
N LEU A 1066 3.76 11.95 21.88
CA LEU A 1066 3.70 12.64 20.59
C LEU A 1066 3.22 11.69 19.47
N ASP A 1067 3.72 10.46 19.44
CA ASP A 1067 3.24 9.40 18.55
C ASP A 1067 1.78 9.03 18.82
N ALA A 1068 1.38 8.91 20.09
CA ALA A 1068 0.02 8.51 20.46
C ALA A 1068 -1.08 9.47 19.96
N HIS A 1069 -0.74 10.74 19.73
CA HIS A 1069 -1.66 11.75 19.20
C HIS A 1069 -1.44 12.05 17.71
N PHE A 1070 -0.18 12.05 17.22
CA PHE A 1070 0.15 12.60 15.89
C PHE A 1070 0.98 11.67 14.98
N SER A 1071 1.13 10.37 15.31
CA SER A 1071 1.90 9.41 14.48
C SER A 1071 1.41 9.23 13.03
N HIS A 1072 0.20 9.71 12.72
CA HIS A 1072 -0.36 9.76 11.37
C HIS A 1072 -0.03 11.07 10.61
N VAL A 1073 0.42 12.12 11.31
CA VAL A 1073 0.74 13.44 10.75
C VAL A 1073 2.24 13.66 10.64
N LEU A 1074 2.99 13.46 11.72
CA LEU A 1074 4.43 13.72 11.79
C LEU A 1074 5.13 12.59 12.52
N LYS A 1075 6.08 11.94 11.85
CA LYS A 1075 6.84 10.82 12.40
C LYS A 1075 8.34 11.04 12.21
N SER A 1076 8.97 11.57 13.26
CA SER A 1076 10.43 11.67 13.37
C SER A 1076 11.03 10.31 13.79
N GLY A 1077 12.22 9.99 13.28
CA GLY A 1077 12.96 8.75 13.56
C GLY A 1077 14.10 8.92 14.57
N PRO A 1078 14.82 7.82 14.93
CA PRO A 1078 15.82 7.79 16.00
C PRO A 1078 16.90 8.88 16.00
N ILE A 1079 17.35 9.38 14.84
CA ILE A 1079 18.34 10.48 14.80
C ILE A 1079 17.79 11.82 15.35
N PHE A 1080 16.47 12.02 15.27
CA PHE A 1080 15.80 13.24 15.71
C PHE A 1080 15.20 13.12 17.13
N ARG A 1081 15.10 11.90 17.68
CA ARG A 1081 14.47 11.63 18.99
C ARG A 1081 15.40 11.90 20.18
N GLY A 1082 15.88 13.14 20.27
CA GLY A 1082 16.88 13.59 21.24
C GLY A 1082 16.35 14.31 22.48
N ALA A 1083 15.05 14.58 22.61
CA ALA A 1083 14.50 15.21 23.81
C ALA A 1083 14.41 14.22 25.00
N LYS A 1084 14.94 14.62 26.17
CA LYS A 1084 14.90 13.85 27.44
C LYS A 1084 13.90 14.39 28.45
N ALA A 1085 13.66 15.70 28.45
CA ALA A 1085 12.72 16.38 29.34
C ALA A 1085 12.27 17.72 28.73
N VAL A 1086 11.04 18.13 29.04
CA VAL A 1086 10.48 19.43 28.68
C VAL A 1086 9.78 20.06 29.88
N LEU A 1087 10.11 21.32 30.19
CA LEU A 1087 9.62 22.06 31.34
C LEU A 1087 9.03 23.41 30.93
N LYS A 1088 7.99 23.87 31.62
CA LYS A 1088 7.36 25.18 31.44
C LYS A 1088 7.48 26.02 32.73
N ASP A 1089 7.99 27.24 32.61
CA ASP A 1089 7.92 28.28 33.65
C ASP A 1089 7.41 29.58 33.00
N LYS A 1090 6.11 29.85 33.20
CA LYS A 1090 5.37 30.98 32.59
C LYS A 1090 5.41 30.91 31.05
N ASN A 1091 6.01 31.91 30.40
CA ASN A 1091 6.16 32.05 28.95
C ASN A 1091 7.48 31.44 28.42
N LEU A 1092 8.25 30.77 29.29
CA LEU A 1092 9.51 30.12 28.94
C LEU A 1092 9.34 28.60 28.99
N PHE A 1093 9.73 27.94 27.90
CA PHE A 1093 9.79 26.49 27.79
C PHE A 1093 11.24 26.06 27.68
N TYR A 1094 11.59 24.97 28.36
CA TYR A 1094 12.95 24.48 28.47
C TYR A 1094 13.01 23.03 28.02
N GLY A 1095 13.96 22.67 27.17
CA GLY A 1095 14.18 21.30 26.72
C GLY A 1095 15.57 20.81 27.07
N HIS A 1096 15.67 19.62 27.65
CA HIS A 1096 16.94 18.87 27.67
C HIS A 1096 17.02 18.06 26.39
N ILE A 1097 17.96 18.39 25.49
CA ILE A 1097 18.21 17.65 24.26
C ILE A 1097 19.60 17.01 24.25
N TYR A 1098 19.74 15.88 23.57
CA TYR A 1098 21.04 15.25 23.31
C TYR A 1098 21.08 14.69 21.89
N LEU A 1099 22.25 14.72 21.27
CA LEU A 1099 22.47 14.00 20.01
C LEU A 1099 22.49 12.51 20.31
N THR A 1100 21.54 11.78 19.72
CA THR A 1100 21.48 10.32 19.81
C THR A 1100 22.69 9.70 19.13
N ASP A 1101 23.08 8.48 19.51
CA ASP A 1101 24.33 7.90 19.01
C ASP A 1101 24.31 7.70 17.49
N ASP A 1102 23.14 7.52 16.87
CA ASP A 1102 23.01 7.47 15.41
C ASP A 1102 23.11 8.86 14.75
N ALA A 1103 22.62 9.91 15.40
CA ALA A 1103 22.87 11.29 14.96
C ALA A 1103 24.37 11.64 15.06
N VAL A 1104 25.07 11.18 16.10
CA VAL A 1104 26.53 11.36 16.25
C VAL A 1104 27.30 10.57 15.18
N LYS A 1105 26.88 9.35 14.85
CA LYS A 1105 27.49 8.52 13.78
C LYS A 1105 27.26 9.15 12.39
N MET A 1106 26.05 9.66 12.12
CA MET A 1106 25.72 10.35 10.88
C MET A 1106 26.52 11.66 10.74
N PHE A 1107 26.57 12.47 11.81
CA PHE A 1107 27.23 13.77 11.83
C PHE A 1107 28.64 13.72 12.45
N ALA A 1108 29.48 12.81 11.94
CA ALA A 1108 30.91 12.70 12.27
C ALA A 1108 31.77 13.85 11.71
N LEU A 1109 31.23 15.08 11.72
CA LEU A 1109 31.76 16.29 11.11
C LEU A 1109 31.85 17.43 12.14
N GLN A 1110 32.85 17.37 13.00
CA GLN A 1110 33.22 18.52 13.84
C GLN A 1110 33.68 19.69 12.94
N GLY A 1111 32.86 20.74 12.85
CA GLY A 1111 33.24 22.02 12.25
C GLY A 1111 33.11 22.14 10.73
N LYS A 1112 32.31 21.32 10.03
CA LYS A 1112 32.04 21.50 8.59
C LYS A 1112 30.72 22.20 8.23
N CYS A 1113 29.77 22.27 9.15
CA CYS A 1113 28.49 22.96 8.96
C CYS A 1113 28.48 24.29 9.74
N LYS A 1114 27.72 25.28 9.24
CA LYS A 1114 27.49 26.56 9.90
C LYS A 1114 26.66 26.35 11.18
N MET A 1115 25.59 25.57 11.06
CA MET A 1115 24.69 25.14 12.12
C MET A 1115 24.62 23.60 12.13
N ASN A 1116 24.40 22.97 13.28
CA ASN A 1116 24.00 21.56 13.29
C ASN A 1116 22.46 21.49 13.07
N PRO A 1117 21.98 20.96 11.93
CA PRO A 1117 20.55 21.01 11.60
C PRO A 1117 19.72 20.06 12.48
N ILE A 1118 20.32 18.98 13.01
CA ILE A 1118 19.66 18.03 13.92
C ILE A 1118 19.43 18.68 15.30
N VAL A 1119 20.42 19.42 15.82
CA VAL A 1119 20.28 20.18 17.08
C VAL A 1119 19.21 21.29 16.93
N ALA A 1120 19.20 21.98 15.79
CA ALA A 1120 18.17 22.97 15.48
C ALA A 1120 16.76 22.33 15.38
N ASP A 1121 16.65 21.16 14.76
CA ASP A 1121 15.37 20.44 14.61
C ASP A 1121 14.84 19.97 15.97
N MET A 1122 15.69 19.35 16.80
CA MET A 1122 15.34 18.99 18.18
C MET A 1122 14.90 20.21 19.01
N ALA A 1123 15.50 21.39 18.79
CA ALA A 1123 15.09 22.61 19.46
C ALA A 1123 13.71 23.12 19.00
N ILE A 1124 13.37 22.95 17.72
CA ILE A 1124 12.04 23.24 17.18
C ILE A 1124 11.01 22.20 17.66
N GLN A 1125 11.38 20.92 17.79
CA GLN A 1125 10.50 19.90 18.38
C GLN A 1125 10.17 20.20 19.85
N VAL A 1126 11.12 20.73 20.63
CA VAL A 1126 10.83 21.25 21.99
C VAL A 1126 9.84 22.42 21.92
N ALA A 1127 10.00 23.32 20.95
CA ALA A 1127 8.99 24.30 20.51
C ALA A 1127 7.57 23.70 20.35
N ALA A 1128 7.42 22.85 19.33
CA ALA A 1128 6.14 22.29 18.90
C ALA A 1128 5.48 21.40 19.96
N ALA A 1129 6.27 20.63 20.71
CA ALA A 1129 5.77 19.73 21.73
C ALA A 1129 5.13 20.46 22.93
N TRP A 1130 5.52 21.71 23.22
CA TRP A 1130 4.77 22.52 24.17
C TRP A 1130 3.38 22.88 23.64
N GLY A 1131 3.27 23.34 22.39
CA GLY A 1131 1.97 23.63 21.76
C GLY A 1131 1.04 22.40 21.76
N ILE A 1132 1.61 21.23 21.46
CA ILE A 1132 0.94 19.94 21.56
C ILE A 1132 0.45 19.64 22.99
N LEU A 1133 1.32 19.74 24.01
CA LEU A 1133 1.01 19.30 25.38
C LEU A 1133 0.16 20.29 26.19
N ASP A 1134 0.09 21.55 25.77
CA ASP A 1134 -0.55 22.65 26.51
C ASP A 1134 -1.79 23.20 25.79
N LEU A 1135 -1.86 23.08 24.45
CA LEU A 1135 -2.95 23.58 23.60
C LEU A 1135 -3.64 22.48 22.78
N HIS A 1136 -3.10 21.25 22.76
CA HIS A 1136 -3.58 20.12 21.96
C HIS A 1136 -3.51 20.31 20.43
N VAL A 1137 -2.71 21.26 19.92
CA VAL A 1137 -2.55 21.49 18.48
C VAL A 1137 -1.10 21.26 18.03
N MET A 1138 -0.92 20.50 16.94
CA MET A 1138 0.38 20.35 16.29
C MET A 1138 0.69 21.57 15.42
N ALA A 1139 1.81 22.23 15.72
CA ALA A 1139 2.34 23.35 14.95
C ALA A 1139 3.72 23.04 14.37
N ILE A 1140 3.93 23.41 13.11
CA ILE A 1140 5.16 23.19 12.34
C ILE A 1140 5.87 24.52 12.02
N PRO A 1141 7.20 24.52 11.81
CA PRO A 1141 7.93 25.74 11.45
C PRO A 1141 7.52 26.27 10.08
N TYR A 1142 6.98 27.49 10.06
CA TYR A 1142 6.59 28.21 8.85
C TYR A 1142 7.68 29.20 8.40
N GLU A 1143 8.29 29.91 9.35
CA GLU A 1143 9.30 30.95 9.09
C GLU A 1143 10.36 31.02 10.21
N PHE A 1144 11.63 31.21 9.84
CA PHE A 1144 12.72 31.59 10.74
C PHE A 1144 13.22 33.00 10.39
N GLY A 1145 12.91 34.00 11.20
CA GLY A 1145 13.28 35.40 10.92
C GLY A 1145 14.79 35.67 10.97
N GLU A 1146 15.49 35.28 12.03
CA GLU A 1146 16.95 35.43 12.14
C GLU A 1146 17.60 34.23 12.81
N ILE A 1147 18.82 33.87 12.39
CA ILE A 1147 19.58 32.75 12.96
C ILE A 1147 21.01 33.21 13.28
N HIS A 1148 21.35 33.15 14.58
CA HIS A 1148 22.63 33.60 15.12
C HIS A 1148 23.44 32.42 15.62
N ILE A 1149 24.63 32.22 15.04
CA ILE A 1149 25.54 31.11 15.36
C ILE A 1149 26.68 31.62 16.23
N TYR A 1150 26.80 31.06 17.43
CA TYR A 1150 27.81 31.42 18.44
C TYR A 1150 28.92 30.37 18.53
N ASN A 1151 28.56 29.10 18.42
CA ASN A 1151 29.48 27.97 18.51
C ASN A 1151 29.03 26.85 17.55
N PRO A 1152 29.64 26.70 16.35
CA PRO A 1152 29.28 25.64 15.41
C PRO A 1152 29.76 24.26 15.86
N THR A 1153 30.58 24.17 16.92
CA THR A 1153 31.13 22.92 17.42
C THR A 1153 30.07 22.12 18.18
N THR A 1154 29.77 20.92 17.67
CA THR A 1154 28.68 20.06 18.17
C THR A 1154 28.90 19.57 19.59
N LEU A 1155 27.98 19.89 20.49
CA LEU A 1155 27.87 19.29 21.82
C LEU A 1155 26.94 18.07 21.77
N ARG A 1156 27.28 17.02 22.52
CA ARG A 1156 26.46 15.80 22.62
C ARG A 1156 25.18 16.02 23.43
N ASP A 1157 25.14 17.03 24.30
CA ASP A 1157 24.05 17.27 25.25
C ASP A 1157 23.93 18.79 25.52
N ALA A 1158 22.72 19.34 25.47
CA ALA A 1158 22.45 20.78 25.45
C ALA A 1158 21.06 21.14 26.03
N VAL A 1159 20.84 22.42 26.31
CA VAL A 1159 19.58 22.96 26.83
C VAL A 1159 18.98 23.97 25.84
N VAL A 1160 17.73 23.71 25.47
CA VAL A 1160 16.89 24.61 24.68
C VAL A 1160 16.11 25.52 25.62
N ILE A 1161 15.99 26.80 25.27
CA ILE A 1161 15.17 27.80 25.95
C ILE A 1161 14.31 28.51 24.89
N CYS A 1162 13.00 28.31 24.96
CA CYS A 1162 12.02 28.86 24.05
C CYS A 1162 11.19 29.94 24.76
N GLU A 1163 11.10 31.13 24.18
CA GLU A 1163 10.41 32.30 24.74
C GLU A 1163 9.21 32.67 23.85
N ALA A 1164 8.00 32.61 24.38
CA ALA A 1164 6.78 32.98 23.67
C ALA A 1164 6.58 34.50 23.64
N ILE A 1165 6.55 35.07 22.44
CA ILE A 1165 6.39 36.50 22.17
C ILE A 1165 4.95 36.83 21.78
N LYS A 1166 4.34 36.00 20.94
CA LYS A 1166 2.92 36.07 20.57
C LYS A 1166 2.36 34.65 20.51
N GLN A 1167 1.11 34.48 20.94
CA GLN A 1167 0.40 33.21 20.93
C GLN A 1167 -1.06 33.48 20.57
N GLU A 1168 -1.51 32.88 19.48
CA GLU A 1168 -2.90 32.88 19.02
C GLU A 1168 -3.35 31.42 18.78
N LYS A 1169 -4.61 31.20 18.38
CA LYS A 1169 -5.19 29.85 18.24
C LYS A 1169 -4.45 28.99 17.20
N GLU A 1170 -3.87 29.63 16.18
CA GLU A 1170 -3.29 28.99 14.99
C GLU A 1170 -1.80 29.35 14.73
N GLU A 1171 -1.25 30.29 15.50
CA GLU A 1171 0.12 30.79 15.29
C GLU A 1171 0.83 31.11 16.62
N ALA A 1172 2.09 30.68 16.74
CA ALA A 1172 2.97 31.01 17.86
C ALA A 1172 4.28 31.62 17.35
N LEU A 1173 4.57 32.85 17.79
CA LEU A 1173 5.82 33.55 17.52
C LEU A 1173 6.78 33.39 18.71
N LEU A 1174 7.91 32.76 18.45
CA LEU A 1174 8.86 32.29 19.45
C LEU A 1174 10.27 32.85 19.23
N HIS A 1175 11.08 32.78 20.28
CA HIS A 1175 12.53 32.87 20.20
C HIS A 1175 13.15 31.61 20.82
N ILE A 1176 13.96 30.89 20.06
CA ILE A 1176 14.55 29.61 20.47
C ILE A 1176 16.06 29.78 20.64
N THR A 1177 16.56 29.62 21.87
CA THR A 1177 17.98 29.72 22.21
C THR A 1177 18.49 28.36 22.65
N VAL A 1178 19.52 27.84 21.99
CA VAL A 1178 20.21 26.62 22.42
C VAL A 1178 21.51 27.02 23.13
N ARG A 1179 21.64 26.64 24.40
CA ARG A 1179 22.84 26.83 25.23
C ARG A 1179 23.43 25.47 25.65
N ASP A 1180 24.69 25.48 26.02
CA ASP A 1180 25.31 24.35 26.72
C ASP A 1180 25.03 24.37 28.23
N TRP A 1181 25.45 23.32 28.94
CA TRP A 1181 25.25 23.24 30.40
C TRP A 1181 26.16 24.15 31.21
N GLU A 1182 27.20 24.74 30.62
CA GLU A 1182 28.03 25.78 31.24
C GLU A 1182 27.38 27.17 31.10
N GLY A 1183 26.40 27.30 30.20
CA GLY A 1183 25.58 28.47 29.97
C GLY A 1183 25.92 29.25 28.70
N LYS A 1184 26.86 28.77 27.86
CA LYS A 1184 27.28 29.42 26.63
C LYS A 1184 26.28 29.17 25.49
N ALA A 1185 26.04 30.17 24.65
CA ALA A 1185 25.20 30.05 23.47
C ALA A 1185 25.84 29.19 22.37
N ILE A 1186 24.99 28.45 21.66
CA ILE A 1186 25.33 27.62 20.50
C ILE A 1186 24.67 28.22 19.26
N ILE A 1187 23.33 28.28 19.29
CA ILE A 1187 22.44 28.81 18.24
C ILE A 1187 21.37 29.66 18.92
N ALA A 1188 21.00 30.79 18.33
CA ALA A 1188 19.75 31.49 18.68
C ALA A 1188 18.93 31.82 17.42
N MET A 1189 17.71 31.30 17.37
CA MET A 1189 16.73 31.57 16.31
C MET A 1189 15.71 32.58 16.85
N ARG A 1190 15.60 33.74 16.21
CA ARG A 1190 14.67 34.82 16.58
C ARG A 1190 13.56 34.91 15.53
N ASN A 1191 12.38 35.36 15.97
CA ASN A 1191 11.15 35.36 15.18
C ASN A 1191 10.89 34.00 14.49
N VAL A 1192 10.86 32.92 15.27
CA VAL A 1192 10.46 31.60 14.78
C VAL A 1192 8.94 31.54 14.82
N THR A 1193 8.30 31.45 13.66
CA THR A 1193 6.85 31.31 13.55
C THR A 1193 6.51 29.84 13.39
N LEU A 1194 5.82 29.27 14.37
CA LEU A 1194 5.14 27.98 14.23
C LEU A 1194 3.67 28.24 13.88
N LYS A 1195 3.15 27.54 12.86
CA LYS A 1195 1.73 27.56 12.49
C LYS A 1195 1.12 26.18 12.69
N THR A 1196 -0.13 26.15 13.17
CA THR A 1196 -0.91 24.92 13.28
C THR A 1196 -1.22 24.36 11.90
N ILE A 1197 -1.18 23.04 11.75
CA ILE A 1197 -1.65 22.38 10.53
C ILE A 1197 -3.19 22.38 10.56
N PRO A 1198 -3.89 22.92 9.54
CA PRO A 1198 -5.35 22.82 9.46
C PRO A 1198 -5.81 21.38 9.30
N ASN A 1199 -6.98 21.04 9.86
CA ASN A 1199 -7.59 19.70 9.81
C ASN A 1199 -6.76 18.59 10.49
N ILE A 1200 -6.50 18.76 11.79
CA ILE A 1200 -6.13 17.69 12.76
C ILE A 1200 -7.13 17.75 13.92
#